data_AF-A0A973PKC7-F1
#
_entry.id   AF-A0A973PKC7-F1
#
_cell.length_a   1.000
_cell.length_b   1.000
_cell.length_c   1.000
_cell.angle_alpha   90.00
_cell.angle_beta   90.00
_cell.angle_gamma   90.00
#
_symmetry.space_group_name_H-M   'P 1'
#
loop_
_entity.id
_entity.type
_entity.pdbx_description
1 polymer ?
#
loop_
_entity_poly.entity_id
_entity_poly.type
_entity_poly.pdbx_seq_one_letter_code
_entity_poly.pdbx_strand_id
1 'polypeptide(L)'
;DLPEDDPGRERFYSEHLYCPYDDLSFEELEPRSFSFNSPFGACPECTGLGTKMEVDPELVVPDPELSLRDGALHPWSGGHTSEYFIRLVEALGLTMGFKVDTAWEKLPKKAQKALLFGHDEQVHVRYSNRYGRQRSYYTTYEGVISWVQRRHAEAESDATRERFEGYMREIPCPTCEGRRLKPVSLAVTVADKSIADVSGLSIGECAKFLAGLRLSDRDMQIAERVVKEINARMGFLLDVGLDYLTMDRAAATLAGGEAQRIRLATQIGSGLVGVLYVLDEPSIGLHQRDNMRLLETLIRLRDMGNTLIVVEHDEDTIAAADWVVDIGPGAGEHGGQVVVSGTVQELLSSEASLTGQYLSGRRSIAVPGKRRKRDKKRQITVKGAREHNLTGVDIDFPLGVFTAVTGVSGSGKSTLVNDILYNALAKELHGARTVPGRHSRINGMDQVDKVVHVDQAPIGRTPRSNPATYTGVFDHVRKLFAATTEAKVRGYQPGRFSFNVKGGRCEACAGDGTIKIEMNFLPDVYVPCEVCHGARYNRETLEVHYKGKTISEVLDMPIEEALGFFEAIPAIKRHLQTLNDVGLGYVRLGQPATTLSGGEAQRVKLASELQRRQTGRTIYVLDEPTTGLHFEDIRRLLGVLGRLVDGGNTVIVIEHNLDVIKTADWIIDMGPEGGSRGGTLVAAGTPEEIALVEESHTGRFLRKILSV
;
A
#
# COMPACT_ATOMS: atom_id res chain seq x y z
N ASP A 1 13.65 -39.09 40.71
CA ASP A 1 14.63 -38.21 41.38
C ASP A 1 15.12 -38.82 42.69
N LEU A 2 16.18 -39.62 42.59
CA LEU A 2 16.95 -40.12 43.72
C LEU A 2 18.25 -39.30 43.86
N PRO A 3 18.87 -39.22 45.05
CA PRO A 3 20.16 -38.54 45.27
C PRO A 3 21.26 -38.96 44.28
N GLU A 4 22.28 -38.11 44.05
CA GLU A 4 23.37 -38.38 43.09
C GLU A 4 24.13 -39.69 43.33
N ASP A 5 24.20 -40.12 44.59
CA ASP A 5 24.93 -41.31 45.03
C ASP A 5 24.03 -42.52 45.31
N ASP A 6 22.74 -42.45 44.94
CA ASP A 6 21.80 -43.55 45.19
C ASP A 6 22.04 -44.71 44.18
N PRO A 7 22.31 -45.94 44.66
CA PRO A 7 22.58 -47.09 43.80
C PRO A 7 21.39 -47.54 42.94
N GLY A 8 20.17 -47.05 43.21
CA GLY A 8 18.98 -47.25 42.38
C GLY A 8 18.77 -46.17 41.31
N ARG A 9 19.67 -45.18 41.18
CA ARG A 9 19.54 -44.11 40.19
C ARG A 9 20.00 -44.57 38.81
N GLU A 10 19.03 -44.78 37.92
CA GLU A 10 19.30 -45.07 36.51
C GLU A 10 19.70 -43.80 35.75
N ARG A 11 20.70 -43.91 34.86
CA ARG A 11 21.14 -42.85 33.95
C ARG A 11 21.10 -43.39 32.53
N PHE A 12 20.35 -42.72 31.65
CA PHE A 12 20.28 -43.04 30.24
C PHE A 12 21.26 -42.18 29.45
N TYR A 13 21.97 -42.81 28.52
CA TYR A 13 22.92 -42.15 27.62
C TYR A 13 22.55 -42.52 26.18
N SER A 14 22.70 -41.57 25.27
CA SER A 14 22.52 -41.76 23.84
C SER A 14 23.67 -41.09 23.11
N GLU A 15 24.19 -41.73 22.05
CA GLU A 15 25.20 -41.14 21.16
C GLU A 15 24.57 -40.12 20.19
N HIS A 16 23.25 -40.19 19.99
CA HIS A 16 22.48 -39.28 19.15
C HIS A 16 21.63 -38.34 20.01
N LEU A 17 21.28 -37.18 19.46
CA LEU A 17 20.29 -36.29 20.06
C LEU A 17 18.94 -37.00 20.10
N TYR A 18 18.53 -37.41 21.30
CA TYR A 18 17.36 -38.26 21.53
C TYR A 18 16.59 -37.78 22.76
N CYS A 19 15.26 -37.68 22.63
CA CYS A 19 14.36 -37.44 23.76
C CYS A 19 13.82 -38.78 24.29
N PRO A 20 14.17 -39.20 25.52
CA PRO A 20 13.69 -40.44 26.11
C PRO A 20 12.21 -40.42 26.51
N TYR A 21 11.58 -39.25 26.55
CA TYR A 21 10.16 -39.11 26.90
C TYR A 21 9.24 -39.22 25.68
N ASP A 22 9.69 -38.70 24.52
CA ASP A 22 8.88 -38.61 23.30
C ASP A 22 9.29 -39.64 22.24
N ASP A 23 10.33 -40.43 22.49
CA ASP A 23 10.95 -41.38 21.55
C ASP A 23 11.36 -40.74 20.22
N LEU A 24 11.85 -39.49 20.28
CA LEU A 24 12.25 -38.70 19.12
C LEU A 24 13.78 -38.65 19.02
N SER A 25 14.31 -39.10 17.88
CA SER A 25 15.71 -38.92 17.48
C SER A 25 15.80 -37.85 16.39
N PHE A 26 16.77 -36.95 16.48
CA PHE A 26 16.96 -35.87 15.51
C PHE A 26 18.44 -35.69 15.12
N GLU A 27 18.65 -35.19 13.90
CA GLU A 27 19.97 -34.88 13.36
C GLU A 27 20.62 -33.69 14.08
N GLU A 28 21.93 -33.55 13.91
CA GLU A 28 22.67 -32.42 14.47
C GLU A 28 22.09 -31.08 13.98
N LEU A 29 21.90 -30.16 14.92
CA LEU A 29 21.26 -28.88 14.65
C LEU A 29 22.26 -27.90 14.03
N GLU A 30 22.16 -27.73 12.72
CA GLU A 30 22.95 -26.76 11.94
C GLU A 30 22.16 -25.47 11.67
N PRO A 31 22.82 -24.36 11.26
CA PRO A 31 22.13 -23.12 10.89
C PRO A 31 21.00 -23.30 9.86
N ARG A 32 21.15 -24.23 8.90
CA ARG A 32 20.10 -24.55 7.91
C ARG A 32 18.82 -25.13 8.52
N SER A 33 18.91 -25.75 9.70
CA SER A 33 17.77 -26.28 10.44
C SER A 33 16.87 -25.16 11.01
N PHE A 34 17.36 -23.93 11.04
CA PHE A 34 16.61 -22.73 11.45
C PHE A 34 16.17 -21.87 10.27
N SER A 35 16.41 -22.32 9.03
CA SER A 35 15.99 -21.60 7.82
C SER A 35 14.64 -22.12 7.31
N PHE A 36 13.64 -21.24 7.25
CA PHE A 36 12.35 -21.54 6.63
C PHE A 36 12.41 -21.62 5.10
N ASN A 37 13.52 -21.18 4.49
CA ASN A 37 13.78 -21.34 3.05
C ASN A 37 14.45 -22.68 2.73
N SER A 38 14.72 -23.51 3.74
CA SER A 38 15.36 -24.80 3.59
C SER A 38 14.40 -25.92 4.00
N PRO A 39 14.29 -27.02 3.25
CA PRO A 39 13.48 -28.18 3.65
C PRO A 39 13.88 -28.78 5.01
N PHE A 40 15.12 -28.53 5.46
CA PHE A 40 15.62 -28.99 6.75
C PHE A 40 14.91 -28.30 7.93
N GLY A 41 14.65 -26.99 7.85
CA GLY A 41 14.01 -26.22 8.91
C GLY A 41 12.54 -25.84 8.67
N ALA A 42 12.08 -25.83 7.42
CA ALA A 42 10.74 -25.38 7.03
C ALA A 42 9.62 -26.26 7.59
N CYS A 43 8.53 -25.63 8.03
CA CYS A 43 7.30 -26.32 8.40
C CYS A 43 6.78 -27.15 7.21
N PRO A 44 6.47 -28.45 7.40
CA PRO A 44 6.07 -29.34 6.29
C PRO A 44 4.71 -29.00 5.70
N GLU A 45 3.77 -28.47 6.50
CA GLU A 45 2.41 -28.17 6.06
C GLU A 45 2.34 -26.94 5.15
N CYS A 46 3.07 -25.87 5.49
CA CYS A 46 3.08 -24.62 4.72
C CYS A 46 4.36 -24.41 3.92
N THR A 47 5.25 -25.40 3.88
CA THR A 47 6.57 -25.33 3.22
C THR A 47 7.38 -24.07 3.56
N GLY A 48 7.30 -23.62 4.82
CA GLY A 48 8.00 -22.40 5.27
C GLY A 48 7.30 -21.06 4.98
N LEU A 49 6.11 -21.04 4.37
CA LEU A 49 5.34 -19.80 4.13
C LEU A 49 4.82 -19.19 5.44
N GLY A 50 4.36 -20.04 6.37
CA GLY A 50 3.77 -19.64 7.65
C GLY A 50 2.29 -19.30 7.56
N THR A 51 1.75 -19.06 6.38
CA THR A 51 0.32 -18.78 6.17
C THR A 51 -0.36 -19.89 5.36
N LYS A 52 -1.68 -19.95 5.47
CA LYS A 52 -2.56 -20.77 4.64
C LYS A 52 -3.78 -19.93 4.26
N MET A 53 -4.25 -20.08 3.03
CA MET A 53 -5.50 -19.46 2.60
C MET A 53 -6.68 -20.28 3.11
N GLU A 54 -7.47 -19.70 4.01
CA GLU A 54 -8.71 -20.30 4.51
C GLU A 54 -9.89 -19.34 4.38
N VAL A 55 -11.10 -19.88 4.31
CA VAL A 55 -12.32 -19.09 4.26
C VAL A 55 -12.57 -18.47 5.62
N ASP A 56 -12.71 -17.14 5.65
CA ASP A 56 -12.93 -16.40 6.88
C ASP A 56 -14.44 -16.25 7.15
N PRO A 57 -14.95 -16.74 8.30
CA PRO A 57 -16.33 -16.54 8.71
C PRO A 57 -16.78 -15.07 8.72
N GLU A 58 -15.89 -14.12 9.06
CA GLU A 58 -16.22 -12.68 9.06
C GLU A 58 -16.48 -12.13 7.65
N LEU A 59 -15.88 -12.73 6.61
CA LEU A 59 -16.13 -12.33 5.22
C LEU A 59 -17.38 -13.00 4.64
N VAL A 60 -17.72 -14.18 5.15
CA VAL A 60 -18.96 -14.89 4.81
C VAL A 60 -20.16 -14.20 5.45
N VAL A 61 -20.01 -13.71 6.67
CA VAL A 61 -21.03 -12.98 7.43
C VAL A 61 -20.51 -11.59 7.81
N PRO A 62 -20.54 -10.62 6.88
CA PRO A 62 -19.94 -9.31 7.09
C PRO A 62 -20.70 -8.45 8.11
N ASP A 63 -22.02 -8.61 8.22
CA ASP A 63 -22.86 -7.90 9.19
C ASP A 63 -23.67 -8.89 10.04
N PRO A 64 -23.27 -9.11 11.31
CA PRO A 64 -24.00 -9.96 12.25
C PRO A 64 -25.39 -9.46 12.65
N GLU A 65 -25.71 -8.18 12.43
CA GLU A 65 -27.02 -7.60 12.77
C GLU A 65 -28.07 -7.85 11.68
N LEU A 66 -27.65 -8.19 10.45
CA LEU A 66 -28.56 -8.53 9.36
C LEU A 66 -29.23 -9.90 9.57
N SER A 67 -30.45 -10.03 9.05
CA SER A 67 -31.14 -11.32 9.01
C SER A 67 -30.60 -12.21 7.88
N LEU A 68 -30.85 -13.52 7.97
CA LEU A 68 -30.47 -14.46 6.89
C LEU A 68 -31.20 -14.12 5.58
N ARG A 69 -32.43 -13.59 5.65
CA ARG A 69 -33.21 -13.16 4.48
C ARG A 69 -32.66 -11.88 3.85
N ASP A 70 -32.17 -10.95 4.68
CA ASP A 70 -31.59 -9.68 4.22
C ASP A 70 -30.14 -9.84 3.74
N GLY A 71 -29.64 -11.08 3.65
CA GLY A 71 -28.36 -11.39 3.03
C GLY A 71 -27.18 -11.49 3.99
N ALA A 72 -27.40 -11.83 5.26
CA ALA A 72 -26.31 -12.06 6.22
C ALA A 72 -25.27 -13.09 5.72
N LEU A 73 -25.66 -14.09 4.93
CA LEU A 73 -24.73 -15.00 4.24
C LEU A 73 -24.35 -14.43 2.86
N HIS A 74 -23.29 -13.63 2.82
CA HIS A 74 -22.91 -12.86 1.63
C HIS A 74 -22.61 -13.71 0.37
N PRO A 75 -21.94 -14.88 0.42
CA PRO A 75 -21.72 -15.70 -0.76
C PRO A 75 -23.01 -16.14 -1.49
N TRP A 76 -24.14 -16.15 -0.78
CA TRP A 76 -25.42 -16.63 -1.25
C TRP A 76 -26.49 -15.52 -1.39
N SER A 77 -26.16 -14.26 -1.11
CA SER A 77 -27.11 -13.14 -1.16
C SER A 77 -27.40 -12.62 -2.57
N GLY A 78 -26.55 -12.92 -3.56
CA GLY A 78 -26.65 -12.38 -4.92
C GLY A 78 -27.16 -13.34 -6.01
N GLY A 79 -27.92 -12.79 -6.97
CA GLY A 79 -28.27 -13.44 -8.25
C GLY A 79 -29.35 -14.52 -8.19
N HIS A 80 -29.55 -15.26 -9.30
CA HIS A 80 -30.56 -16.33 -9.42
C HIS A 80 -30.33 -17.53 -8.48
N THR A 81 -29.12 -17.65 -7.92
CA THR A 81 -28.76 -18.68 -6.94
C THR A 81 -29.25 -18.37 -5.52
N SER A 82 -29.56 -17.11 -5.20
CA SER A 82 -30.01 -16.70 -3.86
C SER A 82 -31.31 -17.40 -3.44
N GLU A 83 -32.30 -17.50 -4.33
CA GLU A 83 -33.57 -18.19 -4.04
C GLU A 83 -33.38 -19.67 -3.69
N TYR A 84 -32.41 -20.33 -4.34
CA TYR A 84 -32.11 -21.73 -4.06
C TYR A 84 -31.54 -21.90 -2.65
N PHE A 85 -30.54 -21.09 -2.29
CA PHE A 85 -29.90 -21.15 -0.99
C PHE A 85 -30.82 -20.68 0.14
N ILE A 86 -31.65 -19.66 -0.07
CA ILE A 86 -32.65 -19.22 0.92
C ILE A 86 -33.62 -20.36 1.24
N ARG A 87 -34.13 -21.08 0.25
CA ARG A 87 -35.01 -22.24 0.48
C ARG A 87 -34.33 -23.34 1.28
N LEU A 88 -33.03 -23.52 1.07
CA LEU A 88 -32.25 -24.53 1.74
C LEU A 88 -31.98 -24.14 3.21
N VAL A 89 -31.68 -22.86 3.45
CA VAL A 89 -31.54 -22.28 4.80
C VAL A 89 -32.88 -22.26 5.55
N GLU A 90 -34.00 -21.97 4.89
CA GLU A 90 -35.35 -22.07 5.47
C GLU A 90 -35.67 -23.50 5.90
N ALA A 91 -35.33 -24.49 5.07
CA ALA A 91 -35.53 -25.89 5.38
C ALA A 91 -34.66 -26.34 6.57
N LEU A 92 -33.42 -25.86 6.66
CA LEU A 92 -32.54 -26.11 7.82
C LEU A 92 -33.11 -25.45 9.10
N GLY A 93 -33.68 -24.24 8.96
CA GLY A 93 -34.34 -23.52 10.05
C GLY A 93 -35.52 -24.27 10.63
N LEU A 94 -36.31 -24.97 9.80
CA LEU A 94 -37.42 -25.83 10.25
C LEU A 94 -36.94 -27.03 11.08
N THR A 95 -35.80 -27.62 10.72
CA THR A 95 -35.22 -28.76 11.46
C THR A 95 -34.57 -28.33 12.77
N MET A 96 -33.85 -27.20 12.77
CA MET A 96 -33.06 -26.75 13.92
C MET A 96 -33.77 -25.73 14.83
N GLY A 97 -34.96 -25.25 14.43
CA GLY A 97 -35.78 -24.35 15.24
C GLY A 97 -35.33 -22.88 15.19
N PHE A 98 -34.89 -22.37 14.04
CA PHE A 98 -34.61 -20.94 13.84
C PHE A 98 -35.35 -20.36 12.62
N LYS A 99 -35.61 -19.05 12.66
CA LYS A 99 -36.26 -18.32 11.55
C LYS A 99 -35.24 -17.55 10.73
N VAL A 100 -35.45 -17.49 9.42
CA VAL A 100 -34.57 -16.75 8.50
C VAL A 100 -34.63 -15.23 8.66
N ASP A 101 -35.71 -14.71 9.26
CA ASP A 101 -35.85 -13.28 9.56
C ASP A 101 -35.14 -12.89 10.88
N THR A 102 -34.45 -13.83 11.54
CA THR A 102 -33.68 -13.57 12.75
C THR A 102 -32.30 -13.03 12.38
N ALA A 103 -31.86 -11.97 13.04
CA ALA A 103 -30.49 -11.45 12.92
C ALA A 103 -29.45 -12.53 13.25
N TRP A 104 -28.33 -12.56 12.54
CA TRP A 104 -27.29 -13.58 12.69
C TRP A 104 -26.80 -13.71 14.14
N GLU A 105 -26.53 -12.60 14.81
CA GLU A 105 -26.08 -12.55 16.22
C GLU A 105 -27.08 -13.19 17.21
N LYS A 106 -28.39 -13.16 16.88
CA LYS A 106 -29.47 -13.68 17.73
C LYS A 106 -29.73 -15.16 17.49
N LEU A 107 -29.10 -15.76 16.47
CA LEU A 107 -29.21 -17.20 16.21
C LEU A 107 -28.48 -17.99 17.30
N PRO A 108 -28.98 -19.17 17.69
CA PRO A 108 -28.25 -20.07 18.57
C PRO A 108 -26.89 -20.45 17.96
N LYS A 109 -25.82 -20.51 18.77
CA LYS A 109 -24.47 -20.89 18.31
C LYS A 109 -24.43 -22.21 17.52
N LYS A 110 -25.32 -23.15 17.88
CA LYS A 110 -25.46 -24.44 17.19
C LYS A 110 -25.98 -24.25 15.75
N ALA A 111 -26.92 -23.33 15.55
CA ALA A 111 -27.44 -22.96 14.23
C ALA A 111 -26.39 -22.21 13.40
N GLN A 112 -25.67 -21.26 13.98
CA GLN A 112 -24.56 -20.57 13.29
C GLN A 112 -23.48 -21.56 12.82
N LYS A 113 -23.07 -22.50 13.69
CA LYS A 113 -22.10 -23.55 13.33
C LYS A 113 -22.61 -24.43 12.19
N ALA A 114 -23.87 -24.86 12.26
CA ALA A 114 -24.47 -25.66 11.21
C ALA A 114 -24.50 -24.90 9.88
N LEU A 115 -24.91 -23.61 9.90
CA LEU A 115 -24.94 -22.75 8.71
C LEU A 115 -23.57 -22.62 8.03
N LEU A 116 -22.50 -22.48 8.81
CA LEU A 116 -21.13 -22.31 8.30
C LEU A 116 -20.49 -23.62 7.84
N PHE A 117 -20.54 -24.67 8.66
CA PHE A 117 -19.74 -25.90 8.47
C PHE A 117 -20.54 -27.11 7.99
N GLY A 118 -21.86 -26.99 7.92
CA GLY A 118 -22.76 -28.05 7.47
C GLY A 118 -23.54 -28.72 8.59
N HIS A 119 -24.47 -29.58 8.20
CA HIS A 119 -25.32 -30.36 9.08
C HIS A 119 -25.34 -31.82 8.63
N ASP A 120 -25.10 -32.75 9.56
CA ASP A 120 -24.90 -34.18 9.24
C ASP A 120 -26.17 -34.88 8.75
N GLU A 121 -27.37 -34.39 9.13
CA GLU A 121 -28.64 -34.96 8.68
C GLU A 121 -29.15 -34.30 7.39
N GLN A 122 -29.88 -35.09 6.58
CA GLN A 122 -30.50 -34.58 5.36
C GLN A 122 -31.61 -33.58 5.66
N VAL A 123 -31.58 -32.47 4.93
CA VAL A 123 -32.56 -31.39 5.01
C VAL A 123 -33.64 -31.62 3.97
N HIS A 124 -34.91 -31.52 4.37
CA HIS A 124 -36.06 -31.69 3.48
C HIS A 124 -36.52 -30.36 2.92
N VAL A 125 -36.19 -30.07 1.66
CA VAL A 125 -36.53 -28.82 1.00
C VAL A 125 -37.87 -28.96 0.28
N ARG A 126 -38.83 -28.09 0.60
CA ARG A 126 -40.13 -27.99 -0.08
C ARG A 126 -40.28 -26.62 -0.75
N TYR A 127 -40.60 -26.58 -2.04
CA TYR A 127 -40.85 -25.33 -2.73
C TYR A 127 -41.95 -25.45 -3.79
N SER A 128 -42.60 -24.33 -4.11
CA SER A 128 -43.52 -24.23 -5.24
C SER A 128 -42.76 -23.69 -6.44
N ASN A 129 -42.82 -24.42 -7.57
CA ASN A 129 -42.19 -23.94 -8.80
C ASN A 129 -43.06 -22.84 -9.46
N ARG A 130 -42.54 -22.14 -10.46
CA ARG A 130 -43.24 -21.05 -11.20
C ARG A 130 -44.62 -21.45 -11.76
N TYR A 131 -44.87 -22.75 -11.95
CA TYR A 131 -46.15 -23.32 -12.40
C TYR A 131 -47.09 -23.77 -11.28
N GLY A 132 -46.85 -23.37 -10.02
CA GLY A 132 -47.70 -23.69 -8.87
C GLY A 132 -47.62 -25.14 -8.37
N ARG A 133 -46.74 -25.97 -8.95
CA ARG A 133 -46.53 -27.36 -8.52
C ARG A 133 -45.58 -27.42 -7.33
N GLN A 134 -45.99 -28.07 -6.24
CA GLN A 134 -45.11 -28.38 -5.12
C GLN A 134 -44.08 -29.44 -5.51
N ARG A 135 -42.81 -29.16 -5.25
CA ARG A 135 -41.70 -30.10 -5.38
C ARG A 135 -40.99 -30.22 -4.03
N SER A 136 -40.56 -31.43 -3.71
CA SER A 136 -39.77 -31.71 -2.52
C SER A 136 -38.61 -32.64 -2.83
N TYR A 137 -37.47 -32.41 -2.17
CA TYR A 137 -36.30 -33.27 -2.27
C TYR A 137 -35.51 -33.23 -0.96
N TYR A 138 -34.75 -34.29 -0.69
CA TYR A 138 -33.80 -34.35 0.42
C TYR A 138 -32.41 -34.02 -0.09
N THR A 139 -31.66 -33.22 0.66
CA THR A 139 -30.29 -32.86 0.32
C THR A 139 -29.46 -32.72 1.58
N THR A 140 -28.19 -33.05 1.51
CA THR A 140 -27.22 -32.79 2.58
C THR A 140 -26.80 -31.34 2.56
N TYR A 141 -26.72 -30.71 3.72
CA TYR A 141 -26.26 -29.33 3.82
C TYR A 141 -24.77 -29.29 4.14
N GLU A 142 -23.95 -28.96 3.15
CA GLU A 142 -22.49 -28.96 3.27
C GLU A 142 -21.93 -27.75 4.07
N GLY A 143 -22.74 -26.69 4.25
CA GLY A 143 -22.31 -25.44 4.89
C GLY A 143 -21.67 -24.45 3.92
N VAL A 144 -21.72 -23.16 4.27
CA VAL A 144 -21.21 -22.09 3.40
C VAL A 144 -19.70 -22.16 3.22
N ILE A 145 -18.95 -22.43 4.29
CA ILE A 145 -17.48 -22.45 4.27
C ILE A 145 -16.97 -23.59 3.39
N SER A 146 -17.48 -24.80 3.62
CA SER A 146 -17.14 -25.99 2.82
C SER A 146 -17.49 -25.78 1.35
N TRP A 147 -18.64 -25.15 1.06
CA TRP A 147 -19.04 -24.79 -0.30
C TRP A 147 -18.04 -23.83 -0.97
N VAL A 148 -17.62 -22.76 -0.28
CA VAL A 148 -16.63 -21.80 -0.82
C VAL A 148 -15.28 -22.49 -1.06
N GLN A 149 -14.78 -23.26 -0.09
CA GLN A 149 -13.50 -23.99 -0.21
C GLN A 149 -13.50 -24.95 -1.40
N ARG A 150 -14.58 -25.73 -1.55
CA ARG A 150 -14.75 -26.68 -2.65
C ARG A 150 -14.81 -25.95 -4.00
N ARG A 151 -15.59 -24.88 -4.11
CA ARG A 151 -15.69 -24.08 -5.34
C ARG A 151 -14.39 -23.39 -5.72
N HIS A 152 -13.59 -23.00 -4.74
CA HIS A 152 -12.24 -22.47 -4.96
C HIS A 152 -11.29 -23.55 -5.52
N ALA A 153 -11.30 -24.75 -4.92
CA ALA A 153 -10.45 -25.87 -5.35
C ALA A 153 -10.85 -26.42 -6.74
N GLU A 154 -12.15 -26.49 -7.03
CA GLU A 154 -12.71 -26.94 -8.32
C GLU A 154 -12.68 -25.83 -9.40
N ALA A 155 -12.20 -24.62 -9.09
CA ALA A 155 -12.20 -23.51 -10.06
C ALA A 155 -11.21 -23.75 -11.21
N GLU A 156 -11.75 -23.85 -12.43
CA GLU A 156 -10.98 -24.05 -13.67
C GLU A 156 -10.41 -22.74 -14.25
N SER A 157 -10.93 -21.58 -13.86
CA SER A 157 -10.46 -20.28 -14.34
C SER A 157 -10.03 -19.36 -13.21
N ASP A 158 -8.96 -18.57 -13.45
CA ASP A 158 -8.40 -17.63 -12.48
C ASP A 158 -9.46 -16.63 -11.98
N ALA A 159 -10.28 -16.11 -12.89
CA ALA A 159 -11.36 -15.18 -12.54
C ALA A 159 -12.41 -15.79 -11.58
N THR A 160 -12.63 -17.12 -11.66
CA THR A 160 -13.53 -17.83 -10.75
C THR A 160 -12.85 -18.09 -9.42
N ARG A 161 -11.56 -18.47 -9.44
CA ARG A 161 -10.76 -18.70 -8.23
C ARG A 161 -10.66 -17.42 -7.39
N GLU A 162 -10.27 -16.31 -8.01
CA GLU A 162 -10.20 -14.98 -7.40
C GLU A 162 -11.53 -14.53 -6.78
N ARG A 163 -12.67 -14.90 -7.39
CA ARG A 163 -13.99 -14.56 -6.84
C ARG A 163 -14.21 -15.21 -5.47
N PHE A 164 -13.74 -16.44 -5.29
CA PHE A 164 -13.86 -17.15 -4.01
C PHE A 164 -12.75 -16.77 -3.03
N GLU A 165 -11.56 -16.40 -3.53
CA GLU A 165 -10.48 -15.81 -2.71
C GLU A 165 -10.92 -14.53 -1.98
N GLY A 166 -11.88 -13.76 -2.54
CA GLY A 166 -12.48 -12.61 -1.85
C GLY A 166 -13.26 -12.93 -0.56
N TYR A 167 -13.47 -14.22 -0.25
CA TYR A 167 -14.02 -14.71 1.03
C TYR A 167 -12.98 -15.44 1.87
N MET A 168 -11.72 -15.44 1.44
CA MET A 168 -10.62 -16.12 2.09
C MET A 168 -9.65 -15.08 2.65
N ARG A 169 -8.97 -15.45 3.72
CA ARG A 169 -7.83 -14.70 4.26
C ARG A 169 -6.63 -15.63 4.40
N GLU A 170 -5.45 -15.03 4.33
CA GLU A 170 -4.26 -15.67 4.87
C GLU A 170 -4.40 -15.74 6.38
N ILE A 171 -4.48 -16.95 6.91
CA ILE A 171 -4.40 -17.21 8.34
C ILE A 171 -3.04 -17.81 8.69
N PRO A 172 -2.55 -17.63 9.93
CA PRO A 172 -1.39 -18.37 10.41
C PRO A 172 -1.62 -19.88 10.23
N CYS A 173 -0.62 -20.58 9.70
CA CYS A 173 -0.67 -22.02 9.51
C CYS A 173 -0.95 -22.72 10.86
N PRO A 174 -1.93 -23.63 10.96
CA PRO A 174 -2.30 -24.26 12.23
C PRO A 174 -1.20 -25.14 12.81
N THR A 175 -0.28 -25.66 11.99
CA THR A 175 0.80 -26.56 12.42
C THR A 175 1.98 -25.81 13.03
N CYS A 176 2.36 -24.67 12.47
CA CYS A 176 3.49 -23.87 12.98
C CYS A 176 3.04 -22.55 13.62
N GLU A 177 1.74 -22.28 13.69
CA GLU A 177 1.14 -21.06 14.22
C GLU A 177 1.74 -19.77 13.61
N GLY A 178 2.10 -19.81 12.33
CA GLY A 178 2.77 -18.68 11.65
C GLY A 178 4.29 -18.63 11.78
N ARG A 179 4.90 -19.48 12.61
CA ARG A 179 6.34 -19.46 12.89
C ARG A 179 7.25 -20.04 11.80
N ARG A 180 6.65 -20.55 10.71
CA ARG A 180 7.32 -21.06 9.48
C ARG A 180 8.26 -22.28 9.64
N LEU A 181 8.59 -22.67 10.87
CA LEU A 181 9.60 -23.69 11.15
C LEU A 181 8.99 -25.01 11.66
N LYS A 182 9.80 -26.07 11.65
CA LYS A 182 9.46 -27.36 12.25
C LYS A 182 9.39 -27.25 13.79
N PRO A 183 8.56 -28.07 14.45
CA PRO A 183 8.50 -28.13 15.91
C PRO A 183 9.87 -28.38 16.57
N VAL A 184 10.70 -29.24 15.98
CA VAL A 184 12.06 -29.54 16.49
C VAL A 184 12.96 -28.30 16.46
N SER A 185 12.89 -27.49 15.39
CA SER A 185 13.66 -26.24 15.29
C SER A 185 13.16 -25.18 16.28
N LEU A 186 11.86 -25.16 16.57
CA LEU A 186 11.25 -24.25 17.55
C LEU A 186 11.52 -24.67 19.00
N ALA A 187 11.81 -25.95 19.26
CA ALA A 187 12.16 -26.44 20.59
C ALA A 187 13.54 -25.95 21.07
N VAL A 188 14.38 -25.44 20.17
CA VAL A 188 15.69 -24.86 20.51
C VAL A 188 15.50 -23.43 20.99
N THR A 189 15.88 -23.17 22.23
CA THR A 189 15.70 -21.86 22.88
C THR A 189 17.01 -21.24 23.33
N VAL A 190 17.09 -19.91 23.25
CA VAL A 190 18.13 -19.09 23.88
C VAL A 190 17.44 -18.22 24.94
N ALA A 191 17.81 -18.38 26.21
CA ALA A 191 17.13 -17.73 27.34
C ALA A 191 15.59 -17.87 27.28
N ASP A 192 15.12 -19.12 27.16
CA ASP A 192 13.71 -19.52 27.13
C ASP A 192 12.88 -18.97 25.95
N LYS A 193 13.53 -18.46 24.90
CA LYS A 193 12.88 -18.02 23.66
C LYS A 193 13.40 -18.77 22.44
N SER A 194 12.50 -19.27 21.60
CA SER A 194 12.87 -19.85 20.30
C SER A 194 13.28 -18.76 19.31
N ILE A 195 13.90 -19.16 18.19
CA ILE A 195 14.23 -18.22 17.10
C ILE A 195 12.99 -17.47 16.58
N ALA A 196 11.84 -18.13 16.52
CA ALA A 196 10.59 -17.50 16.10
C ALA A 196 10.08 -16.50 17.14
N ASP A 197 10.19 -16.82 18.43
CA ASP A 197 9.77 -15.90 19.50
C ASP A 197 10.63 -14.63 19.51
N VAL A 198 11.95 -14.77 19.28
CA VAL A 198 12.85 -13.61 19.13
C VAL A 198 12.52 -12.82 17.87
N SER A 199 12.15 -13.49 16.77
CA SER A 199 11.82 -12.84 15.49
C SER A 199 10.48 -12.11 15.49
N GLY A 200 9.54 -12.58 16.32
CA GLY A 200 8.23 -11.94 16.51
C GLY A 200 8.23 -10.77 17.50
N LEU A 201 9.34 -10.53 18.23
CA LEU A 201 9.50 -9.30 19.00
C LEU A 201 9.66 -8.11 18.05
N SER A 202 9.17 -6.94 18.48
CA SER A 202 9.55 -5.70 17.80
C SER A 202 11.06 -5.51 17.88
N ILE A 203 11.67 -4.84 16.90
CA ILE A 203 13.11 -4.58 16.86
C ILE A 203 13.56 -3.86 18.15
N GLY A 204 12.75 -2.93 18.66
CA GLY A 204 12.98 -2.27 19.95
C GLY A 204 13.01 -3.23 21.14
N GLU A 205 12.11 -4.20 21.21
CA GLU A 205 12.08 -5.21 22.28
C GLU A 205 13.19 -6.25 22.09
N CYS A 206 13.45 -6.67 20.85
CA CYS A 206 14.51 -7.61 20.50
C CYS A 206 15.88 -7.02 20.88
N ALA A 207 16.13 -5.75 20.60
CA ALA A 207 17.37 -5.08 20.98
C ALA A 207 17.56 -5.06 22.51
N LYS A 208 16.49 -4.79 23.28
CA LYS A 208 16.54 -4.84 24.75
C LYS A 208 16.78 -6.27 25.26
N PHE A 209 16.13 -7.26 24.65
CA PHE A 209 16.30 -8.67 24.98
C PHE A 209 17.76 -9.12 24.76
N LEU A 210 18.34 -8.80 23.59
CA LEU A 210 19.71 -9.18 23.24
C LEU A 210 20.77 -8.44 24.07
N ALA A 211 20.54 -7.17 24.39
CA ALA A 211 21.42 -6.42 25.28
C ALA A 211 21.38 -6.94 26.73
N GLY A 212 20.25 -7.48 27.17
CA GLY A 212 20.06 -8.09 28.48
C GLY A 212 20.43 -9.58 28.58
N LEU A 213 20.90 -10.18 27.49
CA LEU A 213 21.15 -11.62 27.41
C LEU A 213 22.30 -12.03 28.34
N ARG A 214 22.00 -12.95 29.27
CA ARG A 214 23.00 -13.54 30.17
C ARG A 214 23.28 -14.97 29.72
N LEU A 215 24.51 -15.20 29.27
CA LEU A 215 24.99 -16.51 28.85
C LEU A 215 26.03 -17.02 29.85
N SER A 216 26.28 -18.34 29.85
CA SER A 216 27.42 -18.90 30.58
C SER A 216 28.74 -18.39 29.98
N ASP A 217 29.83 -18.42 30.74
CA ASP A 217 31.15 -17.98 30.24
C ASP A 217 31.56 -18.73 28.97
N ARG A 218 31.25 -20.03 28.91
CA ARG A 218 31.50 -20.89 27.73
C ARG A 218 30.70 -20.43 26.53
N ASP A 219 29.40 -20.21 26.69
CA ASP A 219 28.53 -19.83 25.58
C ASP A 219 28.82 -18.42 25.09
N MET A 220 29.13 -17.51 26.02
CA MET A 220 29.53 -16.14 25.70
C MET A 220 30.83 -16.13 24.89
N GLN A 221 31.81 -16.96 25.23
CA GLN A 221 33.06 -17.05 24.45
C GLN A 221 32.84 -17.46 22.98
N ILE A 222 31.81 -18.28 22.71
CA ILE A 222 31.44 -18.69 21.35
C ILE A 222 30.60 -17.60 20.67
N ALA A 223 29.63 -17.04 21.39
CA ALA A 223 28.60 -16.15 20.85
C ALA A 223 29.01 -14.68 20.77
N GLU A 224 30.08 -14.24 21.46
CA GLU A 224 30.46 -12.83 21.62
C GLU A 224 30.45 -12.06 20.30
N ARG A 225 31.13 -12.58 19.27
CA ARG A 225 31.21 -11.92 17.96
C ARG A 225 29.85 -11.83 17.27
N VAL A 226 29.04 -12.87 17.39
CA VAL A 226 27.71 -12.95 16.78
C VAL A 226 26.76 -11.98 17.48
N VAL A 227 26.72 -11.99 18.82
CA VAL A 227 25.89 -11.09 19.63
C VAL A 227 26.26 -9.63 19.41
N LYS A 228 27.57 -9.33 19.31
CA LYS A 228 28.05 -7.98 18.99
C LYS A 228 27.57 -7.51 17.63
N GLU A 229 27.65 -8.36 16.61
CA GLU A 229 27.19 -8.05 15.26
C GLU A 229 25.66 -7.86 15.20
N ILE A 230 24.89 -8.72 15.87
CA ILE A 230 23.43 -8.59 15.93
C ILE A 230 23.05 -7.29 16.65
N ASN A 231 23.64 -7.00 17.82
CA ASN A 231 23.36 -5.77 18.56
C ASN A 231 23.70 -4.51 17.75
N ALA A 232 24.79 -4.53 16.97
CA ALA A 232 25.11 -3.43 16.07
C ALA A 232 24.03 -3.25 14.98
N ARG A 233 23.61 -4.32 14.31
CA ARG A 233 22.54 -4.28 13.29
C ARG A 233 21.20 -3.82 13.84
N MET A 234 20.85 -4.28 15.04
CA MET A 234 19.66 -3.82 15.75
C MET A 234 19.74 -2.32 16.03
N GLY A 235 20.90 -1.84 16.52
CA GLY A 235 21.16 -0.41 16.69
C GLY A 235 20.90 0.40 15.44
N PHE A 236 21.43 -0.02 14.28
CA PHE A 236 21.20 0.69 13.02
C PHE A 236 19.72 0.75 12.60
N LEU A 237 18.95 -0.31 12.84
CA LEU A 237 17.51 -0.33 12.57
C LEU A 237 16.74 0.63 13.52
N LEU A 238 17.17 0.75 14.77
CA LEU A 238 16.62 1.72 15.72
C LEU A 238 16.96 3.16 15.33
N ASP A 239 18.20 3.40 14.89
CA ASP A 239 18.70 4.72 14.48
C ASP A 239 17.87 5.28 13.30
N VAL A 240 17.48 4.42 12.35
CA VAL A 240 16.60 4.79 11.22
C VAL A 240 15.09 4.76 11.56
N GLY A 241 14.72 4.59 12.84
CA GLY A 241 13.33 4.70 13.28
C GLY A 241 12.42 3.52 12.91
N LEU A 242 12.98 2.31 12.79
CA LEU A 242 12.21 1.09 12.48
C LEU A 242 11.95 0.21 13.72
N ASP A 243 11.99 0.79 14.91
CA ASP A 243 11.88 0.06 16.19
C ASP A 243 10.58 -0.74 16.34
N TYR A 244 9.52 -0.30 15.65
CA TYR A 244 8.18 -0.87 15.70
C TYR A 244 7.99 -2.11 14.79
N LEU A 245 8.90 -2.37 13.86
CA LEU A 245 8.84 -3.54 12.99
C LEU A 245 9.26 -4.79 13.73
N THR A 246 8.79 -5.95 13.28
CA THR A 246 9.28 -7.26 13.70
C THR A 246 10.17 -7.86 12.60
N MET A 247 11.06 -8.78 12.96
CA MET A 247 11.95 -9.43 11.98
C MET A 247 11.21 -10.44 11.08
N ASP A 248 10.07 -10.95 11.54
CA ASP A 248 9.22 -11.88 10.79
C ASP A 248 8.24 -11.20 9.82
N ARG A 249 8.16 -9.85 9.84
CA ARG A 249 7.32 -9.07 8.92
C ARG A 249 7.70 -9.35 7.47
N ALA A 250 6.71 -9.64 6.64
CA ALA A 250 6.92 -9.95 5.24
C ALA A 250 7.44 -8.72 4.47
N ALA A 251 8.54 -8.90 3.73
CA ALA A 251 9.18 -7.79 2.98
C ALA A 251 8.25 -7.12 1.95
N ALA A 252 7.32 -7.88 1.36
CA ALA A 252 6.34 -7.36 0.40
C ALA A 252 5.29 -6.42 1.02
N THR A 253 5.15 -6.42 2.35
CA THR A 253 4.21 -5.57 3.10
C THR A 253 4.85 -4.29 3.62
N LEU A 254 6.14 -4.09 3.35
CA LEU A 254 6.85 -2.88 3.77
C LEU A 254 6.50 -1.72 2.83
N ALA A 255 6.32 -0.53 3.41
CA ALA A 255 6.23 0.69 2.63
C ALA A 255 7.57 1.00 1.93
N GLY A 256 7.54 1.79 0.85
CA GLY A 256 8.75 2.16 0.11
C GLY A 256 9.83 2.77 1.01
N GLY A 257 9.45 3.73 1.87
CA GLY A 257 10.35 4.33 2.86
C GLY A 257 10.87 3.34 3.90
N GLU A 258 10.06 2.37 4.36
CA GLU A 258 10.52 1.31 5.28
C GLU A 258 11.61 0.45 4.63
N ALA A 259 11.39 -0.01 3.39
CA ALA A 259 12.35 -0.81 2.65
C ALA A 259 13.64 -0.04 2.36
N GLN A 260 13.54 1.24 2.01
CA GLN A 260 14.69 2.13 1.81
C GLN A 260 15.51 2.29 3.09
N ARG A 261 14.86 2.50 4.24
CA ARG A 261 15.55 2.64 5.53
C ARG A 261 16.20 1.35 6.01
N ILE A 262 15.59 0.18 5.76
CA ILE A 262 16.25 -1.12 5.99
C ILE A 262 17.53 -1.24 5.15
N ARG A 263 17.47 -0.82 3.88
CA ARG A 263 18.65 -0.80 3.00
C ARG A 263 19.71 0.15 3.55
N LEU A 264 19.34 1.34 4.01
CA LEU A 264 20.26 2.31 4.63
C LEU A 264 20.93 1.73 5.89
N ALA A 265 20.16 1.16 6.81
CA ALA A 265 20.68 0.50 8.00
C ALA A 265 21.66 -0.64 7.65
N THR A 266 21.36 -1.41 6.60
CA THR A 266 22.24 -2.47 6.09
C THR A 266 23.55 -1.90 5.52
N GLN A 267 23.49 -0.76 4.83
CA GLN A 267 24.69 -0.09 4.31
C GLN A 267 25.56 0.48 5.44
N ILE A 268 24.97 1.09 6.46
CA ILE A 268 25.73 1.59 7.62
C ILE A 268 26.43 0.43 8.32
N GLY A 269 25.74 -0.71 8.49
CA GLY A 269 26.32 -1.91 9.08
C GLY A 269 27.43 -2.58 8.27
N SER A 270 27.57 -2.25 6.97
CA SER A 270 28.68 -2.76 6.16
C SER A 270 30.03 -2.13 6.51
N GLY A 271 30.03 -0.97 7.19
CA GLY A 271 31.26 -0.29 7.63
C GLY A 271 32.15 0.17 6.48
N LEU A 272 31.59 0.35 5.28
CA LEU A 272 32.34 0.81 4.11
C LEU A 272 32.80 2.27 4.27
N VAL A 273 33.98 2.57 3.72
CA VAL A 273 34.63 3.89 3.71
C VAL A 273 35.02 4.24 2.29
N GLY A 274 34.95 5.53 1.91
CA GLY A 274 35.26 5.99 0.55
C GLY A 274 34.17 5.68 -0.46
N VAL A 275 32.94 5.41 -0.01
CA VAL A 275 31.79 5.14 -0.87
C VAL A 275 31.02 6.44 -1.15
N LEU A 276 30.58 6.60 -2.40
CA LEU A 276 29.60 7.62 -2.79
C LEU A 276 28.20 7.05 -2.64
N TYR A 277 27.48 7.46 -1.60
CA TYR A 277 26.08 7.12 -1.42
C TYR A 277 25.21 8.16 -2.11
N VAL A 278 24.36 7.70 -3.03
CA VAL A 278 23.32 8.53 -3.66
C VAL A 278 21.98 8.08 -3.09
N LEU A 279 21.34 8.96 -2.33
CA LEU A 279 20.06 8.71 -1.67
C LEU A 279 18.97 9.55 -2.32
N ASP A 280 17.82 8.93 -2.55
CA ASP A 280 16.65 9.54 -3.18
C ASP A 280 15.55 9.71 -2.11
N GLU A 281 15.41 10.90 -1.56
CA GLU A 281 14.39 11.28 -0.54
C GLU A 281 14.25 10.30 0.64
N PRO A 282 15.31 10.11 1.45
CA PRO A 282 15.25 9.18 2.58
C PRO A 282 14.22 9.56 3.67
N SER A 283 13.72 10.81 3.69
CA SER A 283 12.67 11.28 4.60
C SER A 283 11.25 10.77 4.25
N ILE A 284 11.06 10.10 3.11
CA ILE A 284 9.73 9.60 2.68
C ILE A 284 9.07 8.72 3.75
N GLY A 285 7.80 9.00 4.03
CA GLY A 285 6.98 8.27 5.00
C GLY A 285 7.52 8.32 6.44
N LEU A 286 8.39 9.29 6.76
CA LEU A 286 8.81 9.58 8.13
C LEU A 286 8.01 10.74 8.71
N HIS A 287 7.67 10.60 10.00
CA HIS A 287 7.14 11.71 10.77
C HIS A 287 8.26 12.69 11.15
N GLN A 288 7.97 13.99 11.25
CA GLN A 288 8.97 15.04 11.54
C GLN A 288 9.83 14.75 12.78
N ARG A 289 9.23 14.07 13.77
CA ARG A 289 9.94 13.60 14.98
C ARG A 289 11.13 12.70 14.67
N ASP A 290 10.97 11.76 13.75
CA ASP A 290 11.95 10.72 13.46
C ASP A 290 12.96 11.18 12.39
N ASN A 291 12.64 12.27 11.68
CA ASN A 291 13.51 12.87 10.67
C ASN A 291 14.87 13.32 11.24
N MET A 292 14.89 13.89 12.46
CA MET A 292 16.16 14.25 13.12
C MET A 292 17.07 13.05 13.36
N ARG A 293 16.52 11.87 13.69
CA ARG A 293 17.32 10.65 13.90
C ARG A 293 17.93 10.14 12.59
N LEU A 294 17.15 10.20 11.51
CA LEU A 294 17.65 9.89 10.18
C LEU A 294 18.81 10.83 9.82
N LEU A 295 18.65 12.13 10.04
CA LEU A 295 19.68 13.12 9.75
C LEU A 295 20.98 12.87 10.54
N GLU A 296 20.90 12.59 11.83
CA GLU A 296 22.05 12.19 12.66
C GLU A 296 22.76 10.95 12.09
N THR A 297 21.98 10.00 11.58
CA THR A 297 22.48 8.78 10.96
C THR A 297 23.20 9.06 9.64
N LEU A 298 22.68 9.97 8.81
CA LEU A 298 23.32 10.40 7.55
C LEU A 298 24.64 11.14 7.82
N ILE A 299 24.63 12.03 8.81
CA ILE A 299 25.83 12.74 9.28
C ILE A 299 26.89 11.74 9.74
N ARG A 300 26.51 10.73 10.54
CA ARG A 300 27.42 9.67 10.96
C ARG A 300 27.99 8.90 9.77
N LEU A 301 27.17 8.55 8.78
CA LEU A 301 27.62 7.84 7.58
C LEU A 301 28.65 8.65 6.78
N ARG A 302 28.44 9.97 6.67
CA ARG A 302 29.40 10.91 6.09
C ARG A 302 30.70 10.94 6.89
N ASP A 303 30.61 11.11 8.20
CA ASP A 303 31.77 11.28 9.10
C ASP A 303 32.65 10.02 9.20
N MET A 304 32.14 8.85 8.83
CA MET A 304 32.96 7.63 8.63
C MET A 304 33.92 7.73 7.44
N GLY A 305 33.88 8.80 6.64
CA GLY A 305 34.71 9.01 5.46
C GLY A 305 34.02 8.65 4.14
N ASN A 306 32.69 8.82 4.10
CA ASN A 306 31.91 8.62 2.88
C ASN A 306 31.36 9.95 2.36
N THR A 307 31.01 9.98 1.08
CA THR A 307 30.34 11.13 0.46
C THR A 307 28.87 10.79 0.26
N LEU A 308 27.98 11.67 0.70
CA LEU A 308 26.55 11.52 0.51
C LEU A 308 26.05 12.58 -0.48
N ILE A 309 25.33 12.15 -1.51
CA ILE A 309 24.50 13.00 -2.35
C ILE A 309 23.07 12.63 -2.03
N VAL A 310 22.33 13.55 -1.43
CA VAL A 310 20.95 13.34 -1.00
C VAL A 310 20.06 14.25 -1.83
N VAL A 311 19.13 13.65 -2.58
CA VAL A 311 18.02 14.38 -3.21
C VAL A 311 16.93 14.52 -2.16
N GLU A 312 16.59 15.75 -1.78
CA GLU A 312 15.64 16.02 -0.71
C GLU A 312 14.84 17.30 -0.95
N HIS A 313 13.69 17.35 -0.28
CA HIS A 313 12.79 18.49 -0.24
C HIS A 313 12.47 18.94 1.20
N ASP A 314 12.88 18.16 2.20
CA ASP A 314 12.67 18.49 3.62
C ASP A 314 13.55 19.66 4.10
N GLU A 315 12.94 20.59 4.84
CA GLU A 315 13.59 21.81 5.32
C GLU A 315 14.74 21.54 6.30
N ASP A 316 14.54 20.59 7.24
CA ASP A 316 15.54 20.28 8.28
C ASP A 316 16.79 19.64 7.65
N THR A 317 16.60 18.78 6.65
CA THR A 317 17.69 18.12 5.93
C THR A 317 18.49 19.10 5.08
N ILE A 318 17.81 20.00 4.36
CA ILE A 318 18.48 21.05 3.57
C ILE A 318 19.25 22.00 4.49
N ALA A 319 18.67 22.37 5.64
CA ALA A 319 19.30 23.26 6.61
C ALA A 319 20.59 22.67 7.23
N ALA A 320 20.65 21.35 7.36
CA ALA A 320 21.80 20.64 7.92
C ALA A 320 22.85 20.22 6.88
N ALA A 321 22.60 20.45 5.59
CA ALA A 321 23.52 20.08 4.52
C ALA A 321 24.81 20.93 4.55
N ASP A 322 25.95 20.28 4.30
CA ASP A 322 27.24 21.00 4.17
C ASP A 322 27.31 21.82 2.89
N TRP A 323 26.66 21.33 1.83
CA TRP A 323 26.61 21.92 0.50
C TRP A 323 25.27 21.61 -0.14
N VAL A 324 24.67 22.59 -0.81
CA VAL A 324 23.38 22.45 -1.51
C VAL A 324 23.57 22.75 -2.99
N VAL A 325 22.97 21.91 -3.83
CA VAL A 325 22.85 22.12 -5.28
C VAL A 325 21.37 22.22 -5.62
N ASP A 326 20.92 23.42 -5.96
CA ASP A 326 19.55 23.69 -6.40
C ASP A 326 19.46 23.59 -7.92
N ILE A 327 18.60 22.68 -8.40
CA ILE A 327 18.38 22.44 -9.83
C ILE A 327 17.05 23.07 -10.23
N GLY A 328 17.04 23.87 -11.29
CA GLY A 328 15.85 24.58 -11.74
C GLY A 328 16.10 25.38 -13.01
N PRO A 329 15.43 26.55 -13.19
CA PRO A 329 14.42 27.17 -12.30
C PRO A 329 13.01 26.56 -12.41
N GLY A 330 12.76 25.70 -13.40
CA GLY A 330 11.50 24.98 -13.57
C GLY A 330 11.71 23.48 -13.82
N ALA A 331 10.64 22.76 -14.15
CA ALA A 331 10.70 21.35 -14.50
C ALA A 331 10.85 21.13 -16.02
N GLY A 332 11.34 19.96 -16.43
CA GLY A 332 11.48 19.58 -17.84
C GLY A 332 12.39 20.50 -18.63
N GLU A 333 11.90 20.99 -19.77
CA GLU A 333 12.66 21.86 -20.68
C GLU A 333 12.97 23.24 -20.08
N HIS A 334 12.28 23.63 -19.01
CA HIS A 334 12.55 24.85 -18.25
C HIS A 334 13.54 24.64 -17.09
N GLY A 335 14.03 23.41 -16.91
CA GLY A 335 14.94 23.01 -15.84
C GLY A 335 16.30 22.57 -16.35
N GLY A 336 16.95 21.69 -15.58
CA GLY A 336 18.23 21.07 -15.94
C GLY A 336 19.44 21.99 -15.80
N GLN A 337 19.28 23.13 -15.13
CA GLN A 337 20.35 24.07 -14.85
C GLN A 337 20.63 24.13 -13.34
N VAL A 338 21.89 24.33 -12.99
CA VAL A 338 22.29 24.58 -11.60
C VAL A 338 22.01 26.05 -11.30
N VAL A 339 21.01 26.31 -10.45
CA VAL A 339 20.62 27.67 -10.05
C VAL A 339 21.52 28.18 -8.92
N VAL A 340 21.79 27.30 -7.95
CA VAL A 340 22.71 27.54 -6.83
C VAL A 340 23.55 26.29 -6.63
N SER A 341 24.84 26.46 -6.39
CA SER A 341 25.73 25.41 -5.88
C SER A 341 26.65 26.06 -4.87
N GLY A 342 26.39 25.80 -3.59
CA GLY A 342 27.01 26.57 -2.52
C GLY A 342 26.58 26.14 -1.13
N THR A 343 26.84 27.02 -0.16
CA THR A 343 26.36 26.86 1.21
C THR A 343 24.86 27.14 1.32
N VAL A 344 24.23 26.67 2.40
CA VAL A 344 22.82 26.95 2.71
C VAL A 344 22.53 28.46 2.77
N GLN A 345 23.48 29.28 3.25
CA GLN A 345 23.30 30.73 3.30
C GLN A 345 23.25 31.36 1.90
N GLU A 346 24.06 30.86 0.96
CA GLU A 346 24.03 31.31 -0.44
C GLU A 346 22.68 30.96 -1.08
N LEU A 347 22.14 29.77 -0.81
CA LEU A 347 20.79 29.37 -1.24
C LEU A 347 19.71 30.33 -0.71
N LEU A 348 19.72 30.62 0.61
CA LEU A 348 18.73 31.49 1.25
C LEU A 348 18.77 32.92 0.71
N SER A 349 19.97 33.41 0.36
CA SER A 349 20.18 34.75 -0.20
C SER A 349 19.81 34.88 -1.68
N SER A 350 19.79 33.76 -2.42
CA SER A 350 19.53 33.76 -3.87
C SER A 350 18.09 34.16 -4.19
N GLU A 351 17.91 35.14 -5.07
CA GLU A 351 16.59 35.50 -5.60
C GLU A 351 16.14 34.58 -6.75
N ALA A 352 17.08 33.92 -7.43
CA ALA A 352 16.79 33.02 -8.55
C ALA A 352 16.28 31.64 -8.08
N SER A 353 16.69 31.21 -6.88
CA SER A 353 16.29 29.92 -6.31
C SER A 353 14.85 29.95 -5.80
N LEU A 354 13.98 29.11 -6.35
CA LEU A 354 12.62 28.95 -5.84
C LEU A 354 12.66 28.33 -4.45
N THR A 355 13.51 27.32 -4.25
CA THR A 355 13.77 26.65 -2.97
C THR A 355 14.20 27.65 -1.91
N GLY A 356 15.20 28.49 -2.22
CA GLY A 356 15.67 29.56 -1.33
C GLY A 356 14.59 30.58 -0.96
N GLN A 357 13.64 30.87 -1.87
CA GLN A 357 12.50 31.74 -1.56
C GLN A 357 11.54 31.12 -0.54
N TYR A 358 11.28 29.81 -0.60
CA TYR A 358 10.45 29.11 0.38
C TYR A 358 11.14 29.01 1.74
N LEU A 359 12.40 28.57 1.76
CA LEU A 359 13.18 28.40 3.00
C LEU A 359 13.45 29.73 3.75
N SER A 360 13.59 30.83 3.02
CA SER A 360 13.73 32.18 3.62
C SER A 360 12.40 32.80 4.05
N GLY A 361 11.27 32.15 3.77
CA GLY A 361 9.92 32.67 4.06
C GLY A 361 9.44 33.77 3.10
N ARG A 362 10.20 34.11 2.05
CA ARG A 362 9.77 35.04 0.99
C ARG A 362 8.55 34.51 0.23
N ARG A 363 8.44 33.18 0.14
CA ARG A 363 7.22 32.46 -0.26
C ARG A 363 6.84 31.47 0.84
N SER A 364 5.55 31.19 0.96
CA SER A 364 5.05 30.16 1.86
C SER A 364 3.68 29.67 1.39
N ILE A 365 3.31 28.46 1.82
CA ILE A 365 1.95 27.96 1.66
C ILE A 365 1.10 28.56 2.77
N ALA A 366 0.14 29.39 2.40
CA ALA A 366 -0.71 30.13 3.34
C ALA A 366 -1.71 29.20 4.05
N VAL A 367 -1.91 29.45 5.35
CA VAL A 367 -2.98 28.79 6.11
C VAL A 367 -4.35 29.34 5.66
N PRO A 368 -5.35 28.49 5.41
CA PRO A 368 -6.69 28.95 5.03
C PRO A 368 -7.29 29.89 6.09
N GLY A 369 -7.70 31.10 5.70
CA GLY A 369 -8.29 32.06 6.63
C GLY A 369 -9.62 31.64 7.25
N LYS A 370 -10.33 30.68 6.64
CA LYS A 370 -11.52 30.00 7.19
C LYS A 370 -11.50 28.55 6.76
N ARG A 371 -11.67 27.63 7.71
CA ARG A 371 -11.85 26.19 7.45
C ARG A 371 -13.29 25.86 7.08
N ARG A 372 -13.49 24.83 6.26
CA ARG A 372 -14.83 24.33 5.92
C ARG A 372 -15.48 23.74 7.16
N LYS A 373 -16.75 24.07 7.38
CA LYS A 373 -17.48 23.59 8.56
C LYS A 373 -17.91 22.14 8.38
N ARG A 374 -17.61 21.29 9.37
CA ARG A 374 -18.13 19.92 9.45
C ARG A 374 -19.66 19.92 9.54
N ASP A 375 -20.31 19.14 8.69
CA ASP A 375 -21.71 18.77 8.85
C ASP A 375 -21.80 17.47 9.67
N LYS A 376 -22.34 17.55 10.89
CA LYS A 376 -22.49 16.40 11.79
C LYS A 376 -23.42 15.31 11.24
N LYS A 377 -24.27 15.64 10.25
CA LYS A 377 -25.13 14.66 9.59
C LYS A 377 -24.43 13.93 8.44
N ARG A 378 -23.33 14.50 7.91
CA ARG A 378 -22.60 13.96 6.77
C ARG A 378 -21.23 13.43 7.19
N GLN A 379 -21.19 12.15 7.58
CA GLN A 379 -19.95 11.47 7.98
C GLN A 379 -20.02 9.98 7.67
N ILE A 380 -18.85 9.40 7.42
CA ILE A 380 -18.64 7.95 7.43
C ILE A 380 -17.99 7.58 8.76
N THR A 381 -18.51 6.56 9.42
CA THR A 381 -17.96 6.10 10.71
C THR A 381 -17.46 4.67 10.57
N VAL A 382 -16.15 4.46 10.73
CA VAL A 382 -15.56 3.13 10.86
C VAL A 382 -15.70 2.68 12.31
N LYS A 383 -16.27 1.51 12.55
CA LYS A 383 -16.50 0.95 13.89
C LYS A 383 -15.64 -0.28 14.17
N GLY A 384 -15.00 -0.30 15.34
CA GLY A 384 -14.23 -1.42 15.86
C GLY A 384 -13.13 -1.90 14.92
N ALA A 385 -12.36 -0.98 14.33
CA ALA A 385 -11.24 -1.29 13.46
C ALA A 385 -10.12 -1.98 14.23
N ARG A 386 -9.77 -3.20 13.83
CA ARG A 386 -8.90 -4.13 14.59
C ARG A 386 -7.90 -4.90 13.72
N GLU A 387 -7.66 -4.43 12.50
CA GLU A 387 -6.64 -5.01 11.62
C GLU A 387 -5.23 -4.60 12.08
N HIS A 388 -4.27 -5.51 11.96
CA HIS A 388 -2.88 -5.32 12.43
C HIS A 388 -2.77 -4.81 13.87
N ASN A 389 -2.23 -3.61 14.08
CA ASN A 389 -2.02 -3.02 15.40
C ASN A 389 -3.20 -2.17 15.89
N LEU A 390 -4.28 -2.01 15.11
CA LEU A 390 -5.44 -1.23 15.54
C LEU A 390 -6.17 -1.92 16.71
N THR A 391 -6.55 -1.13 17.71
CA THR A 391 -7.04 -1.62 19.02
C THR A 391 -8.56 -1.67 19.14
N GLY A 392 -9.29 -1.80 18.02
CA GLY A 392 -10.76 -1.75 18.00
C GLY A 392 -11.30 -0.31 17.99
N VAL A 393 -10.64 0.58 17.25
CA VAL A 393 -10.96 2.02 17.25
C VAL A 393 -12.20 2.36 16.44
N ASP A 394 -12.92 3.38 16.91
CA ASP A 394 -14.07 3.99 16.24
C ASP A 394 -13.67 5.36 15.70
N ILE A 395 -13.80 5.59 14.40
CA ILE A 395 -13.32 6.82 13.76
C ILE A 395 -14.38 7.41 12.82
N ASP A 396 -14.66 8.70 13.01
CA ASP A 396 -15.57 9.50 12.19
C ASP A 396 -14.80 10.30 11.12
N PHE A 397 -15.09 10.03 9.86
CA PHE A 397 -14.61 10.78 8.69
C PHE A 397 -15.69 11.77 8.21
N PRO A 398 -15.53 13.08 8.42
CA PRO A 398 -16.47 14.07 7.92
C PRO A 398 -16.47 14.12 6.39
N LEU A 399 -17.65 14.21 5.77
CA LEU A 399 -17.79 14.31 4.32
C LEU A 399 -17.85 15.76 3.85
N GLY A 400 -17.42 16.00 2.60
CA GLY A 400 -17.43 17.32 1.96
C GLY A 400 -16.36 18.27 2.49
N VAL A 401 -15.32 17.74 3.13
CA VAL A 401 -14.19 18.51 3.68
C VAL A 401 -12.86 17.87 3.31
N PHE A 402 -11.77 18.62 3.50
CA PHE A 402 -10.41 18.11 3.34
C PHE A 402 -9.91 17.49 4.66
N THR A 403 -9.79 16.16 4.72
CA THR A 403 -9.36 15.43 5.93
C THR A 403 -7.93 14.91 5.77
N ALA A 404 -7.05 15.20 6.72
CA ALA A 404 -5.72 14.61 6.80
C ALA A 404 -5.66 13.56 7.91
N VAL A 405 -5.15 12.37 7.59
CA VAL A 405 -4.86 11.31 8.56
C VAL A 405 -3.36 11.34 8.85
N THR A 406 -3.02 11.68 10.09
CA THR A 406 -1.65 11.95 10.55
C THR A 406 -1.22 10.96 11.63
N GLY A 407 0.02 11.10 12.09
CA GLY A 407 0.60 10.27 13.13
C GLY A 407 1.94 9.66 12.74
N VAL A 408 2.65 9.10 13.71
CA VAL A 408 3.99 8.51 13.50
C VAL A 408 3.97 7.30 12.56
N SER A 409 5.12 6.94 11.99
CA SER A 409 5.25 5.76 11.14
C SER A 409 4.91 4.50 11.95
N GLY A 410 4.13 3.58 11.35
CA GLY A 410 3.64 2.39 12.04
C GLY A 410 2.45 2.61 13.00
N SER A 411 1.84 3.81 13.07
CA SER A 411 0.69 4.05 13.96
C SER A 411 -0.64 3.42 13.50
N GLY A 412 -0.70 2.88 12.27
CA GLY A 412 -1.89 2.24 11.70
C GLY A 412 -2.67 3.10 10.69
N LYS A 413 -2.11 4.22 10.19
CA LYS A 413 -2.76 5.12 9.21
C LYS A 413 -3.21 4.40 7.94
N SER A 414 -2.29 3.73 7.24
CA SER A 414 -2.57 3.01 6.00
C SER A 414 -3.54 1.85 6.23
N THR A 415 -3.42 1.16 7.38
CA THR A 415 -4.36 0.10 7.76
C THR A 415 -5.79 0.61 7.94
N LEU A 416 -5.96 1.75 8.62
CA LEU A 416 -7.26 2.36 8.81
C LEU A 416 -7.88 2.83 7.48
N VAL A 417 -7.10 3.54 6.66
CA VAL A 417 -7.60 4.26 5.49
C VAL A 417 -7.65 3.36 4.25
N ASN A 418 -6.57 2.64 3.94
CA ASN A 418 -6.48 1.81 2.74
C ASN A 418 -7.07 0.42 2.98
N ASP A 419 -6.58 -0.28 4.01
CA ASP A 419 -6.93 -1.70 4.21
C ASP A 419 -8.37 -1.88 4.69
N ILE A 420 -8.88 -0.96 5.52
CA ILE A 420 -10.25 -1.00 6.05
C ILE A 420 -11.18 -0.09 5.26
N LEU A 421 -11.04 1.24 5.37
CA LEU A 421 -12.03 2.20 4.85
C LEU A 421 -12.18 2.10 3.33
N TYR A 422 -11.09 2.21 2.58
CA TYR A 422 -11.12 2.14 1.13
C TYR A 422 -11.60 0.79 0.63
N ASN A 423 -11.01 -0.32 1.10
CA ASN A 423 -11.40 -1.65 0.63
C ASN A 423 -12.87 -1.97 0.93
N ALA A 424 -13.39 -1.57 2.09
CA ALA A 424 -14.79 -1.77 2.42
C ALA A 424 -15.72 -0.95 1.51
N LEU A 425 -15.39 0.33 1.27
CA LEU A 425 -16.14 1.18 0.34
C LEU A 425 -16.03 0.70 -1.11
N ALA A 426 -14.87 0.21 -1.54
CA ALA A 426 -14.66 -0.31 -2.88
C ALA A 426 -15.44 -1.61 -3.10
N LYS A 427 -15.48 -2.49 -2.08
CA LYS A 427 -16.30 -3.71 -2.10
C LYS A 427 -17.78 -3.38 -2.23
N GLU A 428 -18.29 -2.44 -1.43
CA GLU A 428 -19.71 -2.08 -1.43
C GLU A 428 -20.12 -1.29 -2.70
N LEU A 429 -19.37 -0.25 -3.06
CA LEU A 429 -19.75 0.67 -4.14
C LEU A 429 -19.38 0.17 -5.53
N HIS A 430 -18.28 -0.58 -5.67
CA HIS A 430 -17.75 -1.04 -6.96
C HIS A 430 -17.84 -2.55 -7.15
N GLY A 431 -18.28 -3.31 -6.14
CA GLY A 431 -18.20 -4.76 -6.15
C GLY A 431 -16.75 -5.25 -6.22
N ALA A 432 -15.80 -4.46 -5.68
CA ALA A 432 -14.39 -4.83 -5.69
C ALA A 432 -14.18 -6.15 -4.93
N ARG A 433 -13.23 -6.94 -5.42
CA ARG A 433 -12.90 -8.26 -4.85
C ARG A 433 -11.91 -8.19 -3.69
N THR A 434 -11.53 -6.99 -3.27
CA THR A 434 -10.59 -6.80 -2.18
C THR A 434 -11.23 -7.18 -0.84
N VAL A 435 -10.42 -7.78 0.01
CA VAL A 435 -10.83 -8.18 1.35
C VAL A 435 -10.55 -7.00 2.30
N PRO A 436 -11.56 -6.38 2.90
CA PRO A 436 -11.32 -5.32 3.87
C PRO A 436 -10.70 -5.90 5.14
N GLY A 437 -9.80 -5.12 5.76
CA GLY A 437 -9.23 -5.43 7.07
C GLY A 437 -10.31 -5.64 8.13
N ARG A 438 -9.98 -6.34 9.22
CA ARG A 438 -10.92 -6.66 10.30
C ARG A 438 -11.48 -5.38 10.92
N HIS A 439 -12.79 -5.26 10.86
CA HIS A 439 -13.58 -4.18 11.46
C HIS A 439 -14.96 -4.71 11.83
N SER A 440 -15.76 -3.93 12.55
CA SER A 440 -17.11 -4.35 12.94
C SER A 440 -18.15 -3.95 11.90
N ARG A 441 -18.15 -2.67 11.49
CA ARG A 441 -18.97 -2.15 10.38
C ARG A 441 -18.51 -0.76 9.97
N ILE A 442 -19.04 -0.26 8.86
CA ILE A 442 -18.88 1.14 8.46
C ILE A 442 -20.26 1.74 8.21
N ASN A 443 -20.58 2.81 8.93
CA ASN A 443 -21.84 3.53 8.80
C ASN A 443 -21.71 4.69 7.81
N GLY A 444 -22.81 5.07 7.16
CA GLY A 444 -22.87 6.24 6.28
C GLY A 444 -22.37 6.00 4.85
N MET A 445 -22.19 4.74 4.45
CA MET A 445 -21.79 4.38 3.07
C MET A 445 -22.80 4.87 2.02
N ASP A 446 -24.10 4.90 2.38
CA ASP A 446 -25.20 5.37 1.54
C ASP A 446 -25.09 6.86 1.13
N GLN A 447 -24.25 7.62 1.83
CA GLN A 447 -24.02 9.04 1.58
C GLN A 447 -23.03 9.31 0.43
N VAL A 448 -22.36 8.26 -0.05
CA VAL A 448 -21.30 8.32 -1.06
C VAL A 448 -21.66 7.42 -2.23
N ASP A 449 -21.43 7.89 -3.45
CA ASP A 449 -21.73 7.12 -4.67
C ASP A 449 -20.49 6.43 -5.26
N LYS A 450 -19.30 6.94 -4.92
CA LYS A 450 -18.03 6.49 -5.47
C LYS A 450 -16.90 6.72 -4.48
N VAL A 451 -16.02 5.72 -4.35
CA VAL A 451 -14.68 5.90 -3.77
C VAL A 451 -13.61 5.81 -4.86
N VAL A 452 -12.59 6.65 -4.77
CA VAL A 452 -11.43 6.70 -5.67
C VAL A 452 -10.18 6.61 -4.81
N HIS A 453 -9.33 5.64 -5.10
CA HIS A 453 -8.02 5.52 -4.47
C HIS A 453 -6.94 5.93 -5.46
N VAL A 454 -6.07 6.83 -5.00
CA VAL A 454 -4.95 7.37 -5.76
C VAL A 454 -3.67 7.01 -5.01
N ASP A 455 -3.18 5.81 -5.26
CA ASP A 455 -1.93 5.28 -4.69
C ASP A 455 -0.71 5.54 -5.58
N GLN A 456 0.48 5.34 -5.00
CA GLN A 456 1.77 5.49 -5.67
C GLN A 456 2.15 4.29 -6.54
N ALA A 457 1.31 3.25 -6.61
CA ALA A 457 1.58 2.11 -7.47
C ALA A 457 1.76 2.55 -8.95
N PRO A 458 2.64 1.93 -9.73
CA PRO A 458 2.83 2.31 -11.13
C PRO A 458 1.51 2.25 -11.92
N ILE A 459 1.26 3.23 -12.80
CA ILE A 459 0.06 3.24 -13.67
C ILE A 459 0.02 2.06 -14.65
N GLY A 460 1.17 1.42 -14.88
CA GLY A 460 1.30 0.21 -15.67
C GLY A 460 2.68 -0.41 -15.50
N ARG A 461 2.77 -1.73 -15.65
CA ARG A 461 4.02 -2.49 -15.52
C ARG A 461 4.75 -2.69 -16.85
N THR A 462 4.26 -2.06 -17.93
CA THR A 462 4.80 -2.22 -19.29
C THR A 462 5.00 -0.86 -19.96
N PRO A 463 5.95 -0.73 -20.91
CA PRO A 463 6.17 0.50 -21.67
C PRO A 463 4.98 0.96 -22.54
N ARG A 464 3.97 0.10 -22.69
CA ARG A 464 2.72 0.39 -23.41
C ARG A 464 1.79 1.33 -22.66
N SER A 465 1.90 1.36 -21.34
CA SER A 465 1.17 2.32 -20.53
C SER A 465 1.97 3.61 -20.50
N ASN A 466 1.30 4.73 -20.74
CA ASN A 466 1.86 6.08 -20.63
C ASN A 466 0.73 7.08 -20.24
N PRO A 467 1.06 8.33 -19.90
CA PRO A 467 0.05 9.34 -19.54
C PRO A 467 -1.04 9.49 -20.60
N ALA A 468 -0.68 9.43 -21.89
CA ALA A 468 -1.63 9.59 -22.98
C ALA A 468 -2.65 8.43 -23.08
N THR A 469 -2.21 7.18 -22.88
CA THR A 469 -3.10 6.02 -22.87
C THR A 469 -3.92 5.93 -21.59
N TYR A 470 -3.32 6.27 -20.44
CA TYR A 470 -3.98 6.10 -19.14
C TYR A 470 -5.14 7.09 -18.97
N THR A 471 -4.95 8.33 -19.41
CA THR A 471 -6.00 9.35 -19.41
C THR A 471 -6.99 9.21 -20.56
N GLY A 472 -6.73 8.32 -21.54
CA GLY A 472 -7.56 8.16 -22.73
C GLY A 472 -7.44 9.29 -23.77
N VAL A 473 -6.59 10.30 -23.54
CA VAL A 473 -6.36 11.39 -24.51
C VAL A 473 -5.81 10.85 -25.84
N PHE A 474 -5.04 9.76 -25.81
CA PHE A 474 -4.47 9.15 -27.00
C PHE A 474 -5.54 8.65 -27.98
N ASP A 475 -6.72 8.24 -27.51
CA ASP A 475 -7.82 7.82 -28.39
C ASP A 475 -8.36 8.99 -29.23
N HIS A 476 -8.41 10.18 -28.65
CA HIS A 476 -8.79 11.39 -29.36
C HIS A 476 -7.71 11.81 -30.36
N VAL A 477 -6.43 11.71 -29.98
CA VAL A 477 -5.29 11.98 -30.88
C VAL A 477 -5.30 11.01 -32.08
N ARG A 478 -5.51 9.70 -31.87
CA ARG A 478 -5.58 8.72 -32.96
C ARG A 478 -6.71 8.99 -33.94
N LYS A 479 -7.90 9.38 -33.43
CA LYS A 479 -9.03 9.78 -34.27
C LYS A 479 -8.72 11.02 -35.11
N LEU A 480 -7.98 11.97 -34.55
CA LEU A 480 -7.53 13.16 -35.26
C LEU A 480 -6.56 12.82 -36.39
N PHE A 481 -5.55 11.97 -36.13
CA PHE A 481 -4.60 11.52 -37.15
C PHE A 481 -5.27 10.74 -38.28
N ALA A 482 -6.25 9.89 -37.97
CA ALA A 482 -7.04 9.19 -38.98
C ALA A 482 -7.92 10.13 -39.84
N ALA A 483 -8.22 11.33 -39.35
CA ALA A 483 -9.03 12.30 -40.07
C ALA A 483 -8.22 13.18 -41.05
N THR A 484 -6.88 13.11 -41.03
CA THR A 484 -6.01 13.90 -41.93
C THR A 484 -6.14 13.43 -43.38
N THR A 485 -5.81 14.33 -44.32
CA THR A 485 -5.90 14.04 -45.77
C THR A 485 -4.99 12.87 -46.16
N GLU A 486 -3.75 12.86 -45.66
CA GLU A 486 -2.76 11.81 -45.90
C GLU A 486 -3.26 10.44 -45.41
N ALA A 487 -3.83 10.39 -44.19
CA ALA A 487 -4.41 9.16 -43.65
C ALA A 487 -5.60 8.66 -44.47
N LYS A 488 -6.51 9.56 -44.85
CA LYS A 488 -7.72 9.22 -45.63
C LYS A 488 -7.37 8.65 -47.00
N VAL A 489 -6.42 9.25 -47.72
CA VAL A 489 -5.97 8.75 -49.03
C VAL A 489 -5.38 7.34 -48.92
N ARG A 490 -4.66 7.04 -47.83
CA ARG A 490 -4.07 5.72 -47.56
C ARG A 490 -5.02 4.72 -46.91
N GLY A 491 -6.26 5.12 -46.61
CA GLY A 491 -7.24 4.28 -45.91
C GLY A 491 -6.90 3.98 -44.45
N TYR A 492 -6.04 4.78 -43.81
CA TYR A 492 -5.62 4.54 -42.44
C TYR A 492 -6.72 4.88 -41.43
N GLN A 493 -7.06 3.91 -40.61
CA GLN A 493 -8.02 4.02 -39.50
C GLN A 493 -7.30 4.37 -38.18
N PRO A 494 -8.02 4.78 -37.12
CA PRO A 494 -7.42 5.05 -35.81
C PRO A 494 -6.61 3.87 -35.24
N GLY A 495 -6.90 2.64 -35.65
CA GLY A 495 -6.14 1.45 -35.31
C GLY A 495 -4.70 1.45 -35.85
N ARG A 496 -4.43 2.05 -37.02
CA ARG A 496 -3.07 2.16 -37.60
C ARG A 496 -2.16 2.99 -36.70
N PHE A 497 -2.72 4.03 -36.09
CA PHE A 497 -2.05 4.94 -35.16
C PHE A 497 -2.00 4.42 -33.72
N SER A 498 -2.25 3.13 -33.51
CA SER A 498 -2.13 2.47 -32.22
C SER A 498 -0.86 1.66 -32.15
N PHE A 499 0.05 2.00 -31.24
CA PHE A 499 1.22 1.16 -31.00
C PHE A 499 0.86 -0.21 -30.37
N ASN A 500 -0.35 -0.36 -29.82
CA ASN A 500 -0.83 -1.63 -29.24
C ASN A 500 -1.42 -2.62 -30.28
N VAL A 501 -1.66 -2.19 -31.52
CA VAL A 501 -2.37 -2.99 -32.53
C VAL A 501 -1.45 -3.26 -33.72
N LYS A 502 -1.48 -4.49 -34.24
CA LYS A 502 -0.74 -4.86 -35.46
C LYS A 502 -1.21 -4.00 -36.64
N GLY A 503 -0.26 -3.56 -37.47
CA GLY A 503 -0.54 -2.75 -38.64
C GLY A 503 0.44 -1.59 -38.78
N GLY A 504 0.35 -0.59 -37.89
CA GLY A 504 1.21 0.61 -37.96
C GLY A 504 2.37 0.66 -36.97
N ARG A 505 2.34 -0.17 -35.93
CA ARG A 505 3.43 -0.27 -34.96
C ARG A 505 4.71 -0.86 -35.57
N CYS A 506 5.84 -0.63 -34.92
CA CYS A 506 7.08 -1.35 -35.22
C CYS A 506 6.96 -2.80 -34.73
N GLU A 507 7.16 -3.77 -35.63
CA GLU A 507 7.05 -5.20 -35.27
C GLU A 507 8.26 -5.72 -34.48
N ALA A 508 9.44 -5.09 -34.60
CA ALA A 508 10.64 -5.50 -33.87
C ALA A 508 10.50 -5.33 -32.34
N CYS A 509 9.90 -4.22 -31.89
CA CYS A 509 9.60 -3.97 -30.47
C CYS A 509 8.12 -4.17 -30.13
N ALA A 510 7.33 -4.71 -31.06
CA ALA A 510 5.87 -4.85 -30.93
C ALA A 510 5.13 -3.57 -30.46
N GLY A 511 5.67 -2.39 -30.79
CA GLY A 511 5.14 -1.08 -30.42
C GLY A 511 5.64 -0.49 -29.09
N ASP A 512 6.49 -1.19 -28.35
CA ASP A 512 6.98 -0.73 -27.04
C ASP A 512 8.01 0.41 -27.19
N GLY A 513 8.68 0.50 -28.35
CA GLY A 513 9.74 1.47 -28.64
C GLY A 513 11.07 1.16 -27.95
N THR A 514 11.05 0.31 -26.93
CA THR A 514 12.22 -0.18 -26.21
C THR A 514 12.25 -1.71 -26.23
N ILE A 515 13.42 -2.27 -25.98
CA ILE A 515 13.64 -3.71 -25.81
C ILE A 515 14.20 -3.90 -24.40
N LYS A 516 13.59 -4.82 -23.66
CA LYS A 516 14.04 -5.20 -22.32
C LYS A 516 15.22 -6.15 -22.44
N ILE A 517 16.35 -5.78 -21.85
CA ILE A 517 17.53 -6.63 -21.73
C ILE A 517 17.56 -7.20 -20.31
N GLU A 518 17.52 -8.53 -20.22
CA GLU A 518 17.60 -9.25 -18.95
C GLU A 518 19.03 -9.25 -18.42
N MET A 519 19.19 -8.88 -17.15
CA MET A 519 20.49 -8.81 -16.48
C MET A 519 20.51 -9.79 -15.32
N ASN A 520 21.57 -10.60 -15.19
CA ASN A 520 21.61 -11.68 -14.19
C ASN A 520 21.70 -11.19 -12.73
N PHE A 521 22.38 -10.07 -12.49
CA PHE A 521 22.66 -9.54 -11.15
C PHE A 521 22.28 -8.07 -10.97
N LEU A 522 22.06 -7.37 -12.07
CA LEU A 522 21.65 -5.96 -12.08
C LEU A 522 20.17 -5.89 -12.43
N PRO A 523 19.47 -4.79 -12.10
CA PRO A 523 18.13 -4.56 -12.58
C PRO A 523 18.09 -4.57 -14.11
N ASP A 524 17.03 -5.15 -14.68
CA ASP A 524 16.81 -5.18 -16.13
C ASP A 524 16.78 -3.76 -16.71
N VAL A 525 17.35 -3.60 -17.91
CA VAL A 525 17.49 -2.30 -18.57
C VAL A 525 16.67 -2.27 -19.85
N TYR A 526 16.03 -1.14 -20.12
CA TYR A 526 15.30 -0.88 -21.36
C TYR A 526 16.18 -0.09 -22.31
N VAL A 527 16.46 -0.64 -23.49
CA VAL A 527 17.25 0.02 -24.53
C VAL A 527 16.33 0.43 -25.68
N PRO A 528 16.50 1.61 -26.30
CA PRO A 528 15.74 2.00 -27.48
C PRO A 528 15.84 0.93 -28.58
N CYS A 529 14.71 0.63 -29.22
CA CYS A 529 14.66 -0.35 -30.30
C CYS A 529 15.53 0.11 -31.48
N GLU A 530 16.44 -0.74 -31.94
CA GLU A 530 17.36 -0.41 -33.03
C GLU A 530 16.66 -0.16 -34.38
N VAL A 531 15.46 -0.71 -34.59
CA VAL A 531 14.73 -0.63 -35.87
C VAL A 531 13.92 0.66 -36.00
N CYS A 532 13.24 1.08 -34.93
CA CYS A 532 12.41 2.30 -34.94
C CYS A 532 13.05 3.46 -34.17
N HIS A 533 14.23 3.27 -33.58
CA HIS A 533 14.94 4.26 -32.76
C HIS A 533 14.04 4.88 -31.66
N GLY A 534 13.17 4.07 -31.05
CA GLY A 534 12.24 4.55 -30.02
C GLY A 534 10.88 5.04 -30.54
N ALA A 535 10.69 5.19 -31.84
CA ALA A 535 9.49 5.83 -32.40
C ALA A 535 8.19 5.02 -32.28
N ARG A 536 8.25 3.74 -31.88
CA ARG A 536 7.11 2.80 -31.72
C ARG A 536 6.35 2.41 -32.98
N TYR A 537 6.51 3.14 -34.08
CA TYR A 537 5.80 2.93 -35.35
C TYR A 537 6.75 2.52 -36.48
N ASN A 538 6.19 1.93 -37.54
CA ASN A 538 6.90 1.72 -38.79
C ASN A 538 6.97 3.01 -39.62
N ARG A 539 7.89 3.04 -40.59
CA ARG A 539 8.16 4.21 -41.41
C ARG A 539 6.92 4.70 -42.16
N GLU A 540 6.10 3.79 -42.69
CA GLU A 540 4.91 4.14 -43.48
C GLU A 540 3.85 4.86 -42.65
N THR A 541 3.77 4.56 -41.35
CA THR A 541 2.82 5.23 -40.43
C THR A 541 3.31 6.61 -40.04
N LEU A 542 4.63 6.80 -39.93
CA LEU A 542 5.25 8.08 -39.58
C LEU A 542 5.23 9.10 -40.74
N GLU A 543 4.89 8.68 -41.96
CA GLU A 543 4.69 9.60 -43.09
C GLU A 543 3.41 10.44 -42.97
N VAL A 544 2.51 10.14 -42.03
CA VAL A 544 1.29 10.93 -41.79
C VAL A 544 1.55 12.03 -40.77
N HIS A 545 1.22 13.26 -41.14
CA HIS A 545 1.44 14.45 -40.32
C HIS A 545 0.13 15.13 -39.91
N TYR A 546 0.16 15.74 -38.73
CA TYR A 546 -0.82 16.72 -38.28
C TYR A 546 -0.08 17.99 -37.86
N LYS A 547 -0.41 19.13 -38.47
CA LYS A 547 0.31 20.40 -38.30
C LYS A 547 1.85 20.25 -38.43
N GLY A 548 2.29 19.42 -39.38
CA GLY A 548 3.72 19.18 -39.64
C GLY A 548 4.42 18.25 -38.66
N LYS A 549 3.74 17.68 -37.65
CA LYS A 549 4.33 16.70 -36.74
C LYS A 549 3.74 15.30 -36.94
N THR A 550 4.58 14.27 -36.82
CA THR A 550 4.18 12.86 -36.85
C THR A 550 3.55 12.43 -35.52
N ILE A 551 2.92 11.25 -35.47
CA ILE A 551 2.36 10.74 -34.22
C ILE A 551 3.43 10.44 -33.16
N SER A 552 4.63 10.05 -33.56
CA SER A 552 5.74 9.83 -32.63
C SER A 552 6.20 11.14 -32.01
N GLU A 553 6.34 12.19 -32.81
CA GLU A 553 6.73 13.52 -32.33
C GLU A 553 5.67 14.12 -31.41
N VAL A 554 4.37 13.89 -31.69
CA VAL A 554 3.28 14.28 -30.78
C VAL A 554 3.35 13.52 -29.45
N LEU A 555 3.67 12.23 -29.47
CA LEU A 555 3.87 11.46 -28.24
C LEU A 555 5.13 11.90 -27.48
N ASP A 556 6.12 12.44 -28.18
CA ASP A 556 7.33 12.94 -27.55
C ASP A 556 7.16 14.35 -26.96
N MET A 557 6.11 15.11 -27.28
CA MET A 557 5.89 16.44 -26.70
C MET A 557 5.70 16.39 -25.17
N PRO A 558 6.27 17.36 -24.42
CA PRO A 558 5.81 17.69 -23.08
C PRO A 558 4.32 18.03 -23.08
N ILE A 559 3.61 17.69 -22.00
CA ILE A 559 2.17 17.94 -21.86
C ILE A 559 1.84 19.42 -21.98
N GLU A 560 2.70 20.32 -21.48
CA GLU A 560 2.54 21.77 -21.60
C GLU A 560 2.62 22.25 -23.07
N GLU A 561 3.60 21.76 -23.84
CA GLU A 561 3.69 22.04 -25.29
C GLU A 561 2.47 21.48 -26.03
N ALA A 562 2.08 20.24 -25.71
CA ALA A 562 0.95 19.58 -26.32
C ALA A 562 -0.38 20.32 -26.04
N LEU A 563 -0.53 20.92 -24.84
CA LEU A 563 -1.70 21.71 -24.47
C LEU A 563 -1.87 22.91 -25.40
N GLY A 564 -0.79 23.62 -25.69
CA GLY A 564 -0.78 24.71 -26.68
C GLY A 564 -1.02 24.19 -28.11
N PHE A 565 -0.39 23.08 -28.49
CA PHE A 565 -0.52 22.49 -29.83
C PHE A 565 -1.96 22.06 -30.16
N PHE A 566 -2.67 21.50 -29.18
CA PHE A 566 -4.05 21.02 -29.30
C PHE A 566 -5.11 22.00 -28.80
N GLU A 567 -4.78 23.27 -28.63
CA GLU A 567 -5.71 24.27 -28.10
C GLU A 567 -7.06 24.33 -28.85
N ALA A 568 -7.02 24.17 -30.18
CA ALA A 568 -8.19 24.21 -31.04
C ALA A 568 -9.14 23.01 -30.89
N ILE A 569 -8.77 21.97 -30.13
CA ILE A 569 -9.54 20.73 -29.98
C ILE A 569 -9.96 20.58 -28.51
N PRO A 570 -11.18 21.02 -28.13
CA PRO A 570 -11.61 21.06 -26.73
C PRO A 570 -11.53 19.72 -26.00
N ALA A 571 -11.83 18.62 -26.70
CA ALA A 571 -11.77 17.28 -26.13
C ALA A 571 -10.35 16.92 -25.69
N ILE A 572 -9.32 17.22 -26.49
CA ILE A 572 -7.92 16.95 -26.15
C ILE A 572 -7.43 17.96 -25.11
N LYS A 573 -7.69 19.26 -25.33
CA LYS A 573 -7.31 20.36 -24.42
C LYS A 573 -7.74 20.07 -22.98
N ARG A 574 -8.97 19.60 -22.76
CA ARG A 574 -9.47 19.27 -21.41
C ARG A 574 -8.61 18.24 -20.69
N HIS A 575 -8.17 17.18 -21.38
CA HIS A 575 -7.34 16.14 -20.76
C HIS A 575 -5.94 16.66 -20.45
N LEU A 576 -5.33 17.40 -21.40
CA LEU A 576 -4.01 17.97 -21.21
C LEU A 576 -3.99 19.04 -20.11
N GLN A 577 -5.04 19.84 -20.00
CA GLN A 577 -5.17 20.84 -18.93
C GLN A 577 -5.18 20.18 -17.56
N THR A 578 -5.92 19.07 -17.39
CA THR A 578 -5.94 18.37 -16.09
C THR A 578 -4.57 17.80 -15.71
N LEU A 579 -3.79 17.30 -16.67
CA LEU A 579 -2.43 16.82 -16.42
C LEU A 579 -1.48 17.98 -16.07
N ASN A 580 -1.63 19.12 -16.74
CA ASN A 580 -0.85 20.32 -16.45
C ASN A 580 -1.19 20.92 -15.07
N ASP A 581 -2.48 20.95 -14.71
CA ASP A 581 -2.97 21.46 -13.43
C ASP A 581 -2.45 20.66 -12.23
N VAL A 582 -2.25 19.34 -12.38
CA VAL A 582 -1.64 18.50 -11.33
C VAL A 582 -0.10 18.59 -11.31
N GLY A 583 0.49 19.46 -12.14
CA GLY A 583 1.93 19.71 -12.15
C GLY A 583 2.75 18.80 -13.08
N LEU A 584 2.11 18.04 -13.99
CA LEU A 584 2.80 17.13 -14.92
C LEU A 584 3.09 17.76 -16.29
N GLY A 585 3.11 19.09 -16.40
CA GLY A 585 3.34 19.80 -17.68
C GLY A 585 4.64 19.39 -18.38
N TYR A 586 5.66 19.05 -17.61
CA TYR A 586 6.99 18.66 -18.10
C TYR A 586 7.07 17.21 -18.61
N VAL A 587 6.13 16.34 -18.24
CA VAL A 587 6.16 14.92 -18.60
C VAL A 587 5.78 14.77 -20.07
N ARG A 588 6.48 13.90 -20.80
CA ARG A 588 6.17 13.62 -22.21
C ARG A 588 4.93 12.74 -22.32
N LEU A 589 4.05 13.01 -23.28
CA LEU A 589 2.77 12.30 -23.45
C LEU A 589 2.92 10.77 -23.55
N GLY A 590 3.95 10.33 -24.27
CA GLY A 590 4.29 8.95 -24.54
C GLY A 590 5.27 8.33 -23.54
N GLN A 591 5.71 9.07 -22.50
CA GLN A 591 6.69 8.57 -21.53
C GLN A 591 6.25 7.23 -20.94
N PRO A 592 7.07 6.17 -21.01
CA PRO A 592 6.73 4.87 -20.45
C PRO A 592 6.33 4.95 -18.98
N ALA A 593 5.27 4.25 -18.59
CA ALA A 593 4.81 4.18 -17.20
C ALA A 593 5.86 3.63 -16.24
N THR A 594 6.76 2.77 -16.73
CA THR A 594 7.85 2.17 -15.97
C THR A 594 8.96 3.16 -15.60
N THR A 595 8.99 4.33 -16.23
CA THR A 595 9.97 5.39 -15.96
C THR A 595 9.34 6.59 -15.25
N LEU A 596 8.08 6.48 -14.81
CA LEU A 596 7.44 7.51 -13.99
C LEU A 596 7.75 7.25 -12.53
N SER A 597 7.96 8.32 -11.75
CA SER A 597 8.05 8.21 -10.30
C SER A 597 6.71 7.80 -9.68
N GLY A 598 6.71 7.32 -8.44
CA GLY A 598 5.48 6.99 -7.72
C GLY A 598 4.51 8.17 -7.62
N GLY A 599 5.03 9.37 -7.29
CA GLY A 599 4.26 10.61 -7.25
C GLY A 599 3.78 11.10 -8.63
N GLU A 600 4.55 10.87 -9.70
CA GLU A 600 4.08 11.14 -11.07
C GLU A 600 2.93 10.21 -11.47
N ALA A 601 3.08 8.92 -11.21
CA ALA A 601 2.04 7.91 -11.46
C ALA A 601 0.75 8.25 -10.71
N GLN A 602 0.86 8.63 -9.44
CA GLN A 602 -0.26 9.06 -8.61
C GLN A 602 -0.97 10.30 -9.21
N ARG A 603 -0.22 11.32 -9.63
CA ARG A 603 -0.77 12.52 -10.27
C ARG A 603 -1.46 12.22 -11.61
N VAL A 604 -0.96 11.28 -12.40
CA VAL A 604 -1.65 10.82 -13.63
C VAL A 604 -3.01 10.18 -13.30
N LYS A 605 -3.09 9.37 -12.23
CA LYS A 605 -4.36 8.80 -11.75
C LYS A 605 -5.33 9.89 -11.31
N LEU A 606 -4.84 10.85 -10.52
CA LEU A 606 -5.63 12.00 -10.08
C LEU A 606 -6.18 12.80 -11.27
N ALA A 607 -5.34 13.07 -12.28
CA ALA A 607 -5.76 13.77 -13.49
C ALA A 607 -6.87 13.03 -14.26
N SER A 608 -6.78 11.71 -14.38
CA SER A 608 -7.83 10.87 -15.00
C SER A 608 -9.17 10.99 -14.29
N GLU A 609 -9.15 11.12 -12.96
CA GLU A 609 -10.37 11.24 -12.15
C GLU A 609 -10.95 12.66 -12.14
N LEU A 610 -10.12 13.69 -12.23
CA LEU A 610 -10.54 15.09 -12.39
C LEU A 610 -11.30 15.34 -13.70
N GLN A 611 -11.05 14.54 -14.73
CA GLN A 611 -11.74 14.63 -16.02
C GLN A 611 -13.19 14.11 -15.97
N ARG A 612 -13.53 13.32 -14.96
CA ARG A 612 -14.87 12.73 -14.81
C ARG A 612 -15.83 13.78 -14.24
N ARG A 613 -17.12 13.60 -14.55
CA ARG A 613 -18.17 14.46 -14.02
C ARG A 613 -18.26 14.28 -12.50
N GLN A 614 -18.11 15.38 -11.78
CA GLN A 614 -18.19 15.41 -10.33
C GLN A 614 -19.66 15.29 -9.88
N THR A 615 -19.92 14.41 -8.91
CA THR A 615 -21.26 14.20 -8.34
C THR A 615 -21.44 14.93 -7.00
N GLY A 616 -20.35 15.40 -6.39
CA GLY A 616 -20.35 16.01 -5.05
C GLY A 616 -20.56 14.99 -3.92
N ARG A 617 -20.48 13.69 -4.25
CA ARG A 617 -20.64 12.57 -3.30
C ARG A 617 -19.55 11.52 -3.47
N THR A 618 -18.41 11.90 -4.06
CA THR A 618 -17.26 11.03 -4.22
C THR A 618 -16.27 11.21 -3.05
N ILE A 619 -15.66 10.11 -2.58
CA ILE A 619 -14.50 10.13 -1.69
C ILE A 619 -13.23 9.89 -2.49
N TYR A 620 -12.24 10.75 -2.34
CA TYR A 620 -10.89 10.59 -2.83
C TYR A 620 -9.97 10.22 -1.68
N VAL A 621 -9.28 9.09 -1.78
CA VAL A 621 -8.26 8.64 -0.82
C VAL A 621 -6.90 8.76 -1.51
N LEU A 622 -5.99 9.54 -0.96
CA LEU A 622 -4.63 9.71 -1.48
C LEU A 622 -3.62 9.34 -0.40
N ASP A 623 -2.64 8.52 -0.77
CA ASP A 623 -1.56 8.07 0.10
C ASP A 623 -0.29 8.87 -0.19
N GLU A 624 0.15 9.69 0.77
CA GLU A 624 1.32 10.58 0.69
C GLU A 624 1.45 11.32 -0.66
N PRO A 625 0.45 12.13 -1.06
CA PRO A 625 0.47 12.79 -2.36
C PRO A 625 1.55 13.86 -2.54
N THR A 626 2.30 14.19 -1.48
CA THR A 626 3.45 15.10 -1.53
C THR A 626 4.80 14.44 -1.74
N THR A 627 4.88 13.11 -1.81
CA THR A 627 6.14 12.40 -2.12
C THR A 627 6.72 12.90 -3.46
N GLY A 628 7.99 13.29 -3.46
CA GLY A 628 8.67 13.80 -4.65
C GLY A 628 8.19 15.17 -5.14
N LEU A 629 7.53 15.96 -4.29
CA LEU A 629 7.06 17.30 -4.66
C LEU A 629 7.83 18.41 -3.94
N HIS A 630 8.32 19.36 -4.75
CA HIS A 630 8.81 20.63 -4.25
C HIS A 630 7.66 21.49 -3.68
N PHE A 631 7.95 22.43 -2.78
CA PHE A 631 6.96 23.30 -2.11
C PHE A 631 5.96 23.97 -3.08
N GLU A 632 6.44 24.45 -4.23
CA GLU A 632 5.59 25.07 -5.25
C GLU A 632 4.59 24.08 -5.88
N ASP A 633 4.99 22.82 -6.03
CA ASP A 633 4.13 21.77 -6.56
C ASP A 633 3.10 21.32 -5.52
N ILE A 634 3.49 21.28 -4.23
CA ILE A 634 2.54 21.06 -3.13
C ILE A 634 1.47 22.16 -3.12
N ARG A 635 1.87 23.42 -3.29
CA ARG A 635 0.92 24.56 -3.40
C ARG A 635 -0.07 24.38 -4.55
N ARG A 636 0.41 23.94 -5.73
CA ARG A 636 -0.45 23.68 -6.90
C ARG A 636 -1.40 22.51 -6.65
N LEU A 637 -0.88 21.41 -6.09
CA LEU A 637 -1.66 20.23 -5.72
C LEU A 637 -2.77 20.57 -4.72
N LEU A 638 -2.46 21.32 -3.66
CA LEU A 638 -3.46 21.78 -2.69
C LEU A 638 -4.55 22.62 -3.35
N GLY A 639 -4.20 23.44 -4.35
CA GLY A 639 -5.19 24.15 -5.18
C GLY A 639 -6.12 23.21 -5.95
N VAL A 640 -5.59 22.10 -6.50
CA VAL A 640 -6.38 21.06 -7.17
C VAL A 640 -7.29 20.32 -6.20
N LEU A 641 -6.76 19.89 -5.05
CA LEU A 641 -7.53 19.19 -4.02
C LEU A 641 -8.62 20.09 -3.42
N GLY A 642 -8.32 21.37 -3.21
CA GLY A 642 -9.31 22.36 -2.79
C GLY A 642 -10.50 22.46 -3.74
N ARG A 643 -10.25 22.49 -5.06
CA ARG A 643 -11.33 22.50 -6.08
C ARG A 643 -12.18 21.23 -6.06
N LEU A 644 -11.60 20.07 -5.75
CA LEU A 644 -12.37 18.82 -5.58
C LEU A 644 -13.33 18.91 -4.40
N VAL A 645 -12.85 19.44 -3.27
CA VAL A 645 -13.65 19.61 -2.05
C VAL A 645 -14.73 20.68 -2.24
N ASP A 646 -14.41 21.77 -2.92
CA ASP A 646 -15.39 22.83 -3.25
C ASP A 646 -16.50 22.33 -4.19
N GLY A 647 -16.22 21.29 -5.00
CA GLY A 647 -17.23 20.54 -5.76
C GLY A 647 -18.17 19.67 -4.92
N GLY A 648 -18.01 19.66 -3.60
CA GLY A 648 -18.80 18.90 -2.63
C GLY A 648 -18.24 17.51 -2.30
N ASN A 649 -17.15 17.10 -2.94
CA ASN A 649 -16.51 15.81 -2.70
C ASN A 649 -15.72 15.82 -1.39
N THR A 650 -15.36 14.62 -0.92
CA THR A 650 -14.49 14.45 0.25
C THR A 650 -13.10 14.05 -0.21
N VAL A 651 -12.07 14.66 0.36
CA VAL A 651 -10.68 14.29 0.10
C VAL A 651 -10.06 13.87 1.42
N ILE A 652 -9.56 12.64 1.48
CA ILE A 652 -8.86 12.05 2.61
C ILE A 652 -7.41 11.82 2.16
N VAL A 653 -6.46 12.42 2.87
CA VAL A 653 -5.03 12.26 2.60
C VAL A 653 -4.35 11.60 3.78
N ILE A 654 -3.48 10.62 3.53
CA ILE A 654 -2.50 10.15 4.53
C ILE A 654 -1.27 11.02 4.32
N GLU A 655 -0.87 11.79 5.32
CA GLU A 655 0.21 12.76 5.16
C GLU A 655 1.06 12.95 6.41
N HIS A 656 2.30 13.30 6.14
CA HIS A 656 3.31 13.70 7.11
C HIS A 656 3.76 15.15 6.89
N ASN A 657 3.55 15.70 5.68
CA ASN A 657 3.95 17.05 5.34
C ASN A 657 3.08 18.10 6.06
N LEU A 658 3.72 18.95 6.85
CA LEU A 658 3.05 19.94 7.69
C LEU A 658 2.30 21.01 6.89
N ASP A 659 2.70 21.31 5.65
CA ASP A 659 1.98 22.26 4.78
C ASP A 659 0.63 21.71 4.31
N VAL A 660 0.54 20.40 4.08
CA VAL A 660 -0.75 19.77 3.77
C VAL A 660 -1.62 19.70 5.02
N ILE A 661 -1.03 19.26 6.13
CA ILE A 661 -1.74 19.06 7.39
C ILE A 661 -2.32 20.39 7.91
N LYS A 662 -1.56 21.49 7.88
CA LYS A 662 -2.05 22.82 8.31
C LYS A 662 -3.17 23.35 7.41
N THR A 663 -3.23 22.89 6.16
CA THR A 663 -4.25 23.28 5.17
C THR A 663 -5.53 22.44 5.28
N ALA A 664 -5.49 21.29 5.94
CA ALA A 664 -6.64 20.41 6.14
C ALA A 664 -7.76 21.06 6.94
N ASP A 665 -9.02 20.74 6.63
CA ASP A 665 -10.18 21.19 7.41
C ASP A 665 -10.36 20.36 8.68
N TRP A 666 -9.97 19.08 8.62
CA TRP A 666 -10.06 18.12 9.71
C TRP A 666 -8.83 17.21 9.74
N ILE A 667 -8.37 16.85 10.93
CA ILE A 667 -7.25 15.94 11.16
C ILE A 667 -7.73 14.77 12.01
N ILE A 668 -7.24 13.58 11.68
CA ILE A 668 -7.35 12.35 12.48
C ILE A 668 -5.92 11.92 12.80
N ASP A 669 -5.51 12.08 14.05
CA ASP A 669 -4.14 11.78 14.49
C ASP A 669 -4.05 10.40 15.14
N MET A 670 -3.28 9.50 14.52
CA MET A 670 -3.11 8.11 14.92
C MET A 670 -1.80 7.91 15.72
N GLY A 671 -1.85 7.14 16.81
CA GLY A 671 -0.67 6.93 17.64
C GLY A 671 -0.99 6.19 18.94
N PRO A 672 -0.37 6.57 20.08
CA PRO A 672 0.63 7.65 20.25
C PRO A 672 2.01 7.31 19.68
N GLU A 673 2.32 6.02 19.51
CA GLU A 673 3.57 5.52 18.95
C GLU A 673 3.31 4.59 17.74
N GLY A 674 4.37 4.00 17.17
CA GLY A 674 4.27 2.99 16.12
C GLY A 674 4.16 1.55 16.66
N GLY A 675 3.67 0.63 15.82
CA GLY A 675 3.62 -0.81 16.11
C GLY A 675 2.67 -1.15 17.25
N SER A 676 3.09 -2.04 18.15
CA SER A 676 2.30 -2.52 19.29
C SER A 676 1.92 -1.43 20.30
N ARG A 677 2.63 -0.29 20.29
CA ARG A 677 2.35 0.88 21.14
C ARG A 677 1.45 1.92 20.46
N GLY A 678 1.00 1.64 19.24
CA GLY A 678 0.16 2.50 18.43
C GLY A 678 -1.26 1.97 18.24
N GLY A 679 -1.88 2.34 17.13
CA GLY A 679 -3.18 1.82 16.72
C GLY A 679 -4.36 2.34 17.54
N THR A 680 -4.19 3.50 18.18
CA THR A 680 -5.25 4.25 18.86
C THR A 680 -5.45 5.62 18.20
N LEU A 681 -6.65 6.18 18.36
CA LEU A 681 -6.92 7.57 18.01
C LEU A 681 -6.40 8.47 19.14
N VAL A 682 -5.38 9.29 18.85
CA VAL A 682 -4.83 10.25 19.82
C VAL A 682 -5.76 11.46 19.92
N ALA A 683 -6.11 12.04 18.77
CA ALA A 683 -7.04 13.16 18.69
C ALA A 683 -7.67 13.27 17.30
N ALA A 684 -8.88 13.84 17.23
CA ALA A 684 -9.53 14.21 15.98
C ALA A 684 -10.15 15.60 16.13
N GLY A 685 -9.89 16.49 15.17
CA GLY A 685 -10.22 17.90 15.30
C GLY A 685 -9.76 18.74 14.12
N THR A 686 -10.00 20.04 14.20
CA THR A 686 -9.32 21.02 13.36
C THR A 686 -7.81 21.06 13.67
N PRO A 687 -6.96 21.53 12.75
CA PRO A 687 -5.52 21.69 13.02
C PRO A 687 -5.19 22.50 14.28
N GLU A 688 -5.97 23.52 14.59
CA GLU A 688 -5.83 24.31 15.81
C GLU A 688 -6.16 23.50 17.07
N GLU A 689 -7.21 22.67 17.03
CA GLU A 689 -7.57 21.78 18.14
C GLU A 689 -6.48 20.71 18.36
N ILE A 690 -5.95 20.12 17.28
CA ILE A 690 -4.86 19.13 17.38
C ILE A 690 -3.58 19.77 17.94
N ALA A 691 -3.26 21.01 17.55
CA ALA A 691 -2.09 21.72 18.07
C ALA A 691 -2.11 21.92 19.60
N LEU A 692 -3.30 21.94 20.22
CA LEU A 692 -3.47 22.06 21.66
C LEU A 692 -3.29 20.73 22.42
N VAL A 693 -3.35 19.59 21.74
CA VAL A 693 -3.24 18.26 22.37
C VAL A 693 -1.77 17.93 22.66
N GLU A 694 -1.40 17.81 23.93
CA GLU A 694 -0.01 17.56 24.36
C GLU A 694 0.51 16.16 24.00
N GLU A 695 -0.39 15.16 23.97
CA GLU A 695 -0.08 13.77 23.62
C GLU A 695 0.16 13.57 22.13
N SER A 696 -0.34 14.48 21.27
CA SER A 696 -0.19 14.42 19.82
C SER A 696 1.21 14.88 19.41
N HIS A 697 2.01 13.97 18.84
CA HIS A 697 3.28 14.35 18.23
C HIS A 697 3.06 15.34 17.09
N THR A 698 2.06 15.13 16.24
CA THR A 698 1.70 16.04 15.14
C THR A 698 1.29 17.41 15.67
N GLY A 699 0.50 17.48 16.74
CA GLY A 699 0.09 18.70 17.41
C GLY A 699 1.28 19.56 17.89
N ARG A 700 2.33 18.93 18.43
CA ARG A 700 3.55 19.65 18.88
C ARG A 700 4.27 20.38 17.74
N PHE A 701 4.31 19.80 16.53
CA PHE A 701 4.91 20.44 15.37
C PHE A 701 3.98 21.49 14.76
N LEU A 702 2.67 21.19 14.67
CA LEU A 702 1.67 22.14 14.18
C LEU A 702 1.59 23.41 15.02
N ARG A 703 1.77 23.31 16.34
CA ARG A 703 1.78 24.45 17.26
C ARG A 703 2.78 25.53 16.86
N LYS A 704 3.99 25.13 16.44
CA LYS A 704 5.05 26.05 16.00
C LYS A 704 4.68 26.80 14.71
N ILE A 705 3.94 26.14 13.82
CA ILE A 705 3.57 26.68 12.50
C ILE A 705 2.31 27.56 12.61
N LEU A 706 1.32 27.14 13.38
CA LEU A 706 0.06 27.86 13.55
C LEU A 706 0.16 29.02 14.56
N SER A 707 1.24 29.07 15.35
CA SER A 707 1.44 30.08 16.41
C SER A 707 0.32 30.10 17.46
N VAL A 708 -0.18 28.91 17.84
CA VAL A 708 -1.29 28.69 18.80
C VAL A 708 -0.79 28.21 20.15
#